data_AF-A0AAN7A287-F1
#
_entry.id   AF-A0AAN7A287-F1
#
_cell.length_a   1.000
_cell.length_b   1.000
_cell.length_c   1.000
_cell.angle_alpha   90.00
_cell.angle_beta   90.00
_cell.angle_gamma   90.00
#
_symmetry.space_group_name_H-M   'P 1'
#
loop_
_entity.id
_entity.type
_entity.pdbx_description
1 polymer ?
#
loop_
_entity_poly.entity_id
_entity_poly.type
_entity_poly.pdbx_seq_one_letter_code
_entity_poly.pdbx_strand_id
1 'polypeptide(L)'
;KVTDIETFNKNTWGWNGCQLLWVGTKMCLSSGTAPFPAPVANAVCGPQKPGSTRPTDGSNIANMNPCPLRSCCNIWGQCGVSKDFCVDTRGNGAPGTAARGTHGCISNCGDSIVRGTGIGAIKLAYFQGYSLSRPCLYQDPSQIDTSKYTHLHFAFGTLTPDYEVEVGDILAQYQFREFKRLRNVKRILSFGGWTFSTHPSTYLIFRNGVKPANRVRMATNIANFIIKHGLDGVDIDWEYPGAPDLPVFDPGKAEDGPNYLAFLIILKSLLPGRSTAIAAPASYWYLKQFPIQQIGTVVDYIVYMTYDLHGQWDAGSRWSQEGCPTGNCLRSQTNMTETLQSLAMVTKAGVPGHKILVGVTSYGRSFQMSQPGCWGPNCHFTGDRLTSFATPGRCTGTSGYIADAEINEIIDGGGNRVVTRFIDAPSNSDILVYDNDQWVSYMSDNSKRIRAAHYAALGMGGIIDWASDMQVFNDAPPPSKTWNGEPLSHIAMISDGVDPKLNGSVSTPPGRWKTYDCKHPAIMDLYTVGPPSYRWHALDTDTAWREGIKLYKEKFRPQKLTLMEGFEQIFHLGSSPKCNTFLLTGDNCDNAIECEKGLDEDKSGPAAKLIFDALIYVHKMHHDYHNSLVAAAAFVNPKLNSMHDTFAPIPPPKDDDKWVKILLDLLGFGTLTVAAPFFNNFLRTLPYFIPRESSLNNAKDFTMGVIGTTTSIAKELLPPKEDSDWNPQAQNKFSSYLGEVLNGWSHASEKSLSRFFGASPTDAALDQLEGEIANGLERPEKMTAGTLRDKITKTIFGFGIPHLWRFSKSYAFILDSGADCNANRPTMNRAGVCVNGRKYYLVMPDKDQARFILPPGFGSLNLIVGSVNTNGDPLAGSPNKDLFDLNIRIPGFMKLPVCSPERARQTWDSSGHGSSPNWPCDLPPGRNHCGGSTFEDQTNGGSPFVSDCLQIIRNIEGDGSTDWTHQVAGKPHREILKFGSCRFGIEATHIGLNINFRVGGQDKFGKGGRVAAKGGVLWGIYS
;
A
#
# COMPACT_ATOMS: atom_id res chain seq x y z
N LYS A 1 -39.88 1.95 46.29
CA LYS A 1 -39.76 3.31 45.69
C LYS A 1 -38.32 3.69 45.36
N VAL A 2 -37.40 3.83 46.32
CA VAL A 2 -35.98 4.11 46.02
C VAL A 2 -35.38 3.03 45.10
N THR A 3 -35.60 1.75 45.42
CA THR A 3 -35.20 0.62 44.57
C THR A 3 -35.78 0.68 43.16
N ASP A 4 -37.04 1.11 43.02
CA ASP A 4 -37.71 1.24 41.72
C ASP A 4 -37.09 2.38 40.89
N ILE A 5 -36.78 3.52 41.54
CA ILE A 5 -36.13 4.67 40.89
C ILE A 5 -34.75 4.26 40.37
N GLU A 6 -33.95 3.57 41.19
CA GLU A 6 -32.63 3.08 40.78
C GLU A 6 -32.74 2.04 39.65
N THR A 7 -33.72 1.14 39.72
CA THR A 7 -33.94 0.11 38.71
C THR A 7 -34.35 0.72 37.37
N PHE A 8 -35.30 1.66 37.37
CA PHE A 8 -35.79 2.30 36.14
C PHE A 8 -34.74 3.20 35.47
N ASN A 9 -33.80 3.75 36.25
CA ASN A 9 -32.79 4.67 35.72
C ASN A 9 -31.42 4.03 35.47
N LYS A 10 -31.28 2.71 35.62
CA LYS A 10 -30.03 2.00 35.35
C LYS A 10 -29.47 2.23 33.94
N ASN A 11 -30.35 2.49 32.97
CA ASN A 11 -29.98 2.78 31.58
C ASN A 11 -30.12 4.27 31.20
N THR A 12 -30.49 5.13 32.16
CA THR A 12 -30.61 6.58 31.93
C THR A 12 -29.23 7.20 31.90
N TRP A 13 -28.92 7.88 30.80
CA TRP A 13 -27.62 8.53 30.62
C TRP A 13 -27.34 9.55 31.73
N GLY A 14 -26.19 9.43 32.40
CA GLY A 14 -25.76 10.32 33.48
C GLY A 14 -26.47 10.10 34.83
N TRP A 15 -27.21 9.01 35.03
CA TRP A 15 -27.88 8.73 36.31
C TRP A 15 -26.89 8.33 37.41
N ASN A 16 -26.72 9.22 38.41
CA ASN A 16 -25.76 9.08 39.51
C ASN A 16 -26.40 8.63 40.85
N GLY A 17 -27.59 8.04 40.80
CA GLY A 17 -28.31 7.53 41.97
C GLY A 17 -29.11 8.58 42.76
N CYS A 18 -29.97 8.10 43.65
CA CYS A 18 -30.92 8.92 44.41
C CYS A 18 -30.28 9.86 45.43
N GLN A 19 -29.05 9.59 45.88
CA GLN A 19 -28.38 10.39 46.93
C GLN A 19 -28.04 11.82 46.49
N LEU A 20 -27.96 12.08 45.19
CA LEU A 20 -27.64 13.39 44.62
C LEU A 20 -28.89 14.18 44.20
N LEU A 21 -30.09 13.64 44.43
CA LEU A 21 -31.34 14.35 44.16
C LEU A 21 -31.58 15.42 45.23
N TRP A 22 -32.10 16.56 44.79
CA TRP A 22 -32.44 17.64 45.71
C TRP A 22 -33.76 17.34 46.42
N VAL A 23 -33.86 17.76 47.68
CA VAL A 23 -35.10 17.60 48.45
C VAL A 23 -36.21 18.40 47.75
N GLY A 24 -37.34 17.74 47.48
CA GLY A 24 -38.48 18.34 46.77
C GLY A 24 -38.50 18.13 45.25
N THR A 25 -37.50 17.46 44.66
CA THR A 25 -37.54 17.09 43.23
C THR A 25 -38.74 16.18 42.93
N LYS A 26 -39.64 16.64 42.06
CA LYS A 26 -40.75 15.83 41.54
C LYS A 26 -40.27 15.02 40.34
N MET A 27 -40.33 13.69 40.42
CA MET A 27 -39.93 12.79 39.33
C MET A 27 -41.10 11.90 38.90
N CYS A 28 -41.33 11.83 37.59
CA CYS A 28 -42.24 10.86 36.99
C CYS A 28 -41.49 9.56 36.71
N LEU A 29 -42.02 8.42 37.13
CA LEU A 29 -41.44 7.11 36.87
C LEU A 29 -42.24 6.40 35.77
N SER A 30 -41.53 5.85 34.79
CA SER A 30 -42.09 5.09 33.68
C SER A 30 -41.22 3.87 33.42
N SER A 31 -41.84 2.77 32.98
CA SER A 31 -41.15 1.57 32.50
C SER A 31 -40.68 1.68 31.04
N GLY A 32 -40.90 2.83 30.40
CA GLY A 32 -40.52 3.09 29.00
C GLY A 32 -39.01 3.26 28.80
N THR A 33 -38.61 3.48 27.55
CA THR A 33 -37.21 3.70 27.16
C THR A 33 -36.61 4.97 27.76
N ALA A 34 -35.39 4.85 28.28
CA ALA A 34 -34.61 5.97 28.81
C ALA A 34 -34.48 7.12 27.80
N PRO A 35 -34.59 8.40 28.23
CA PRO A 35 -34.50 9.56 27.34
C PRO A 35 -33.15 9.60 26.63
N PHE A 36 -33.15 10.12 25.40
CA PHE A 36 -31.90 10.39 24.68
C PHE A 36 -31.23 11.62 25.33
N PRO A 37 -29.92 11.59 25.61
CA PRO A 37 -29.27 12.64 26.37
C PRO A 37 -29.25 13.96 25.59
N ALA A 38 -29.35 15.07 26.31
CA ALA A 38 -29.25 16.40 25.73
C ALA A 38 -27.83 16.65 25.18
N PRO A 39 -27.70 17.41 24.06
CA PRO A 39 -26.40 17.72 23.50
C PRO A 39 -25.58 18.60 24.44
N VAL A 40 -24.27 18.39 24.45
CA VAL A 40 -23.27 19.18 25.17
C VAL A 40 -22.44 19.95 24.15
N ALA A 41 -22.40 21.27 24.26
CA ALA A 41 -21.90 22.15 23.21
C ALA A 41 -20.46 21.83 22.75
N ASN A 42 -19.58 21.41 23.66
CA ASN A 42 -18.18 21.08 23.37
C ASN A 42 -17.90 19.57 23.24
N ALA A 43 -18.92 18.70 23.26
CA ALA A 43 -18.71 17.26 23.09
C ALA A 43 -18.34 16.94 21.64
N VAL A 44 -17.26 16.19 21.45
CA VAL A 44 -16.73 15.75 20.14
C VAL A 44 -17.01 14.27 19.85
N CYS A 45 -17.36 13.49 20.87
CA CYS A 45 -17.71 12.07 20.79
C CYS A 45 -18.91 11.70 21.68
N GLY A 46 -19.43 10.48 21.52
CA GLY A 46 -20.55 9.96 22.29
C GLY A 46 -21.91 10.52 21.87
N PRO A 47 -22.99 10.15 22.56
CA PRO A 47 -24.36 10.50 22.17
C PRO A 47 -24.72 11.97 22.46
N GLN A 48 -23.91 12.67 23.26
CA GLN A 48 -24.11 14.09 23.59
C GLN A 48 -23.44 15.03 22.58
N LYS A 49 -22.73 14.52 21.57
CA LYS A 49 -22.18 15.35 20.50
C LYS A 49 -23.32 16.11 19.80
N PRO A 50 -23.19 17.44 19.59
CA PRO A 50 -24.22 18.21 18.90
C PRO A 50 -24.61 17.61 17.54
N GLY A 51 -25.92 17.55 17.28
CA GLY A 51 -26.48 16.94 16.07
C GLY A 51 -26.78 15.43 16.17
N SER A 52 -26.47 14.78 17.29
CA SER A 52 -26.81 13.37 17.51
C SER A 52 -28.32 13.17 17.65
N THR A 53 -28.86 12.17 16.96
CA THR A 53 -30.27 11.77 17.04
C THR A 53 -30.39 10.35 17.59
N ARG A 54 -31.51 10.06 18.26
CA ARG A 54 -31.74 8.73 18.84
C ARG A 54 -31.71 7.66 17.72
N PRO A 55 -30.91 6.59 17.86
CA PRO A 55 -30.93 5.49 16.91
C PRO A 55 -32.29 4.77 16.90
N THR A 56 -32.75 4.38 15.71
CA THR A 56 -34.02 3.64 15.53
C THR A 56 -33.84 2.13 15.63
N ASP A 57 -32.59 1.65 15.62
CA ASP A 57 -32.19 0.24 15.57
C ASP A 57 -31.84 -0.36 16.94
N GLY A 58 -31.98 0.42 18.02
CA GLY A 58 -31.64 -0.01 19.38
C GLY A 58 -30.14 -0.11 19.66
N SER A 59 -29.29 0.48 18.80
CA SER A 59 -27.84 0.49 19.00
C SER A 59 -27.42 1.14 20.32
N ASN A 60 -26.31 0.66 20.89
CA ASN A 60 -25.77 1.20 22.13
C ASN A 60 -25.30 2.65 21.90
N ILE A 61 -26.05 3.60 22.45
CA ILE A 61 -25.83 5.04 22.29
C ILE A 61 -24.43 5.49 22.75
N ALA A 62 -23.75 4.73 23.62
CA ALA A 62 -22.39 5.04 24.06
C ALA A 62 -21.34 4.94 22.92
N ASN A 63 -21.60 4.11 21.90
CA ASN A 63 -20.72 3.90 20.76
C ASN A 63 -20.95 4.90 19.62
N MET A 64 -21.91 5.83 19.77
CA MET A 64 -22.17 6.86 18.79
C MET A 64 -21.00 7.84 18.70
N ASN A 65 -20.77 8.39 17.50
CA ASN A 65 -19.75 9.40 17.25
C ASN A 65 -18.37 8.99 17.80
N PRO A 66 -17.76 7.92 17.28
CA PRO A 66 -16.49 7.45 17.80
C PRO A 66 -15.38 8.50 17.63
N CYS A 67 -14.43 8.49 18.56
CA CYS A 67 -13.26 9.34 18.47
C CYS A 67 -12.38 8.99 17.26
N PRO A 68 -11.62 9.96 16.71
CA PRO A 68 -10.54 9.69 15.78
C PRO A 68 -9.60 8.60 16.29
N LEU A 69 -9.04 7.79 15.38
CA LEU A 69 -8.18 6.64 15.72
C LEU A 69 -8.84 5.57 16.60
N ARG A 70 -10.17 5.61 16.78
CA ARG A 70 -10.88 4.76 17.75
C ARG A 70 -10.29 4.91 19.16
N SER A 71 -9.83 6.12 19.50
CA SER A 71 -9.38 6.46 20.84
C SER A 71 -10.57 6.47 21.81
N CYS A 72 -10.27 6.59 23.10
CA CYS A 72 -11.25 6.48 24.16
C CYS A 72 -12.09 7.76 24.24
N CYS A 73 -13.40 7.59 24.43
CA CYS A 73 -14.32 8.70 24.67
C CYS A 73 -14.68 8.72 26.16
N ASN A 74 -14.46 9.85 26.84
CA ASN A 74 -14.82 10.01 28.25
C ASN A 74 -16.27 10.49 28.45
N ILE A 75 -16.74 10.58 29.70
CA ILE A 75 -18.15 10.98 29.97
C ILE A 75 -18.46 12.41 29.54
N TRP A 76 -17.44 13.26 29.38
CA TRP A 76 -17.57 14.65 28.94
C TRP A 76 -17.62 14.79 27.42
N GLY A 77 -17.66 13.67 26.69
CA GLY A 77 -17.65 13.64 25.24
C GLY A 77 -16.33 14.09 24.64
N GLN A 78 -15.21 13.92 25.35
CA GLN A 78 -13.87 14.27 24.89
C GLN A 78 -13.06 13.01 24.52
N CYS A 79 -12.15 13.16 23.56
CA CYS A 79 -11.35 12.07 23.02
C CYS A 79 -9.91 12.12 23.52
N GLY A 80 -9.36 10.97 23.90
CA GLY A 80 -7.96 10.85 24.32
C GLY A 80 -7.49 9.41 24.48
N VAL A 81 -6.21 9.28 24.85
CA VAL A 81 -5.51 7.98 24.96
C VAL A 81 -4.92 7.73 26.36
N SER A 82 -4.97 8.73 27.25
CA SER A 82 -4.49 8.58 28.63
C SER A 82 -5.54 7.92 29.53
N LYS A 83 -5.16 7.64 30.78
CA LYS A 83 -6.03 7.02 31.79
C LYS A 83 -7.31 7.82 32.04
N ASP A 84 -7.23 9.14 31.96
CA ASP A 84 -8.36 10.07 32.08
C ASP A 84 -9.43 9.88 31.00
N PHE A 85 -9.11 9.16 29.91
CA PHE A 85 -10.07 8.89 28.84
C PHE A 85 -10.40 7.41 28.72
N CYS A 86 -9.45 6.53 29.05
CA CYS A 86 -9.54 5.11 28.73
C CYS A 86 -9.99 4.22 29.89
N VAL A 87 -10.00 4.69 31.13
CA VAL A 87 -10.40 3.86 32.28
C VAL A 87 -11.92 3.97 32.51
N ASP A 88 -12.63 2.86 32.43
CA ASP A 88 -14.03 2.78 32.86
C ASP A 88 -14.09 2.73 34.38
N THR A 89 -14.55 3.82 34.99
CA THR A 89 -14.70 3.97 36.45
C THR A 89 -16.15 3.94 36.91
N ARG A 90 -17.10 3.57 36.05
CA ARG A 90 -18.54 3.61 36.38
C ARG A 90 -18.96 2.59 37.43
N GLY A 91 -18.24 1.48 37.56
CA GLY A 91 -18.67 0.33 38.37
C GLY A 91 -20.03 -0.21 37.92
N ASN A 92 -21.02 -0.18 38.81
CA ASN A 92 -22.42 -0.55 38.51
C ASN A 92 -23.30 0.65 38.11
N GLY A 93 -22.70 1.83 37.90
CA GLY A 93 -23.38 3.06 37.51
C GLY A 93 -23.98 3.01 36.10
N ALA A 94 -24.90 3.94 35.82
CA ALA A 94 -25.55 4.05 34.53
C ALA A 94 -24.59 4.54 33.42
N PRO A 95 -24.93 4.36 32.12
CA PRO A 95 -24.12 4.91 31.02
C PRO A 95 -23.88 6.43 31.17
N GLY A 96 -22.70 6.91 30.79
CA GLY A 96 -22.36 8.34 30.91
C GLY A 96 -22.04 8.81 32.34
N THR A 97 -21.73 7.88 33.26
CA THR A 97 -21.29 8.19 34.63
C THR A 97 -19.86 7.71 34.89
N ALA A 98 -19.23 8.27 35.92
CA ALA A 98 -17.88 7.92 36.37
C ALA A 98 -17.79 7.99 37.89
N ALA A 99 -16.80 7.32 38.48
CA ALA A 99 -16.49 7.50 39.90
C ALA A 99 -16.13 8.96 40.21
N ARG A 100 -16.45 9.40 41.43
CA ARG A 100 -16.14 10.75 41.91
C ARG A 100 -14.66 11.08 41.73
N GLY A 101 -14.36 12.21 41.10
CA GLY A 101 -12.98 12.66 40.84
C GLY A 101 -12.32 12.02 39.61
N THR A 102 -13.06 11.27 38.81
CA THR A 102 -12.56 10.66 37.56
C THR A 102 -13.42 11.09 36.38
N HIS A 103 -12.90 10.98 35.17
CA HIS A 103 -13.63 11.30 33.94
C HIS A 103 -14.29 10.08 33.29
N GLY A 104 -13.93 8.86 33.71
CA GLY A 104 -14.47 7.60 33.19
C GLY A 104 -14.28 7.42 31.69
N CYS A 105 -14.81 6.30 31.18
CA CYS A 105 -14.81 5.99 29.75
C CYS A 105 -16.18 5.44 29.34
N ILE A 106 -16.71 5.93 28.22
CA ILE A 106 -18.02 5.51 27.70
C ILE A 106 -17.90 4.59 26.48
N SER A 107 -16.83 4.72 25.67
CA SER A 107 -16.60 3.85 24.52
C SER A 107 -15.12 3.75 24.13
N ASN A 108 -14.78 2.65 23.46
CA ASN A 108 -13.40 2.25 23.12
C ASN A 108 -12.45 2.25 24.33
N CYS A 109 -12.95 1.86 25.50
CA CYS A 109 -12.20 1.85 26.76
C CYS A 109 -11.03 0.85 26.74
N GLY A 110 -10.11 1.05 27.67
CA GLY A 110 -8.86 0.30 27.80
C GLY A 110 -7.74 0.87 26.94
N ASP A 111 -6.51 0.63 27.36
CA ASP A 111 -5.25 1.05 26.75
C ASP A 111 -4.42 -0.17 26.27
N SER A 112 -5.07 -1.32 26.12
CA SER A 112 -4.41 -2.55 25.69
C SER A 112 -4.07 -2.53 24.19
N ILE A 113 -2.85 -2.97 23.87
CA ILE A 113 -2.38 -3.16 22.49
C ILE A 113 -3.17 -4.29 21.84
N VAL A 114 -3.67 -4.04 20.61
CA VAL A 114 -4.25 -5.12 19.79
C VAL A 114 -3.10 -5.92 19.20
N ARG A 115 -2.85 -7.10 19.78
CA ARG A 115 -1.69 -7.94 19.43
C ARG A 115 -1.70 -8.33 17.95
N GLY A 116 -0.59 -8.06 17.27
CA GLY A 116 -0.41 -8.39 15.85
C GLY A 116 0.21 -9.78 15.63
N THR A 117 0.48 -10.09 14.35
CA THR A 117 1.16 -11.32 13.91
C THR A 117 2.62 -11.10 13.52
N GLY A 118 3.16 -9.90 13.74
CA GLY A 118 4.55 -9.59 13.43
C GLY A 118 5.52 -10.34 14.36
N ILE A 119 6.71 -10.61 13.85
CA ILE A 119 7.76 -11.34 14.59
C ILE A 119 9.03 -10.49 14.78
N GLY A 120 8.96 -9.18 14.53
CA GLY A 120 10.13 -8.31 14.52
C GLY A 120 11.11 -8.59 13.38
N ALA A 121 10.62 -9.04 12.22
CA ALA A 121 11.45 -9.45 11.09
C ALA A 121 12.22 -8.29 10.46
N ILE A 122 11.66 -7.08 10.46
CA ILE A 122 12.28 -5.92 9.84
C ILE A 122 13.21 -5.23 10.85
N LYS A 123 14.49 -5.18 10.51
CA LYS A 123 15.49 -4.33 11.16
C LYS A 123 15.85 -3.21 10.20
N LEU A 124 15.46 -1.99 10.54
CA LEU A 124 15.63 -0.80 9.69
C LEU A 124 16.59 0.17 10.38
N ALA A 125 17.48 0.80 9.63
CA ALA A 125 18.15 2.02 10.07
C ALA A 125 18.03 3.12 9.02
N TYR A 126 17.89 4.37 9.49
CA TYR A 126 18.13 5.53 8.66
C TYR A 126 19.63 5.77 8.53
N PHE A 127 20.04 6.24 7.35
CA PHE A 127 21.37 6.74 7.06
C PHE A 127 21.23 8.19 6.59
N GLN A 128 21.78 9.13 7.33
CA GLN A 128 21.69 10.54 6.99
C GLN A 128 22.73 10.87 5.90
N GLY A 129 22.26 11.05 4.66
CA GLY A 129 23.07 11.38 3.49
C GLY A 129 23.84 12.70 3.61
N TYR A 130 23.44 13.58 4.53
CA TYR A 130 24.13 14.82 4.87
C TYR A 130 25.15 14.65 6.02
N SER A 131 25.46 13.44 6.47
CA SER A 131 26.42 13.19 7.56
C SER A 131 27.80 13.78 7.29
N LEU A 132 28.25 13.81 6.02
CA LEU A 132 29.52 14.44 5.62
C LEU A 132 29.55 15.96 5.73
N SER A 133 28.38 16.61 5.82
CA SER A 133 28.29 18.07 5.97
C SER A 133 28.34 18.51 7.45
N ARG A 134 28.43 17.57 8.39
CA ARG A 134 28.59 17.87 9.83
C ARG A 134 30.05 18.19 10.18
N PRO A 135 30.31 18.74 11.38
CA PRO A 135 31.68 18.91 11.87
C PRO A 135 32.44 17.59 12.10
N CYS A 136 31.75 16.52 12.48
CA CYS A 136 32.27 15.16 12.69
C CYS A 136 31.11 14.14 12.72
N LEU A 137 31.36 12.89 13.15
CA LEU A 137 30.44 11.74 12.97
C LEU A 137 30.18 11.42 11.50
N TYR A 138 31.26 11.41 10.73
CA TYR A 138 31.24 10.99 9.35
C TYR A 138 31.04 9.48 9.26
N GLN A 139 30.24 9.08 8.27
CA GLN A 139 30.08 7.69 7.90
C GLN A 139 29.91 7.61 6.38
N ASP A 140 30.71 6.78 5.73
CA ASP A 140 30.50 6.38 4.35
C ASP A 140 29.56 5.15 4.34
N PRO A 141 28.65 5.00 3.36
CA PRO A 141 27.67 3.92 3.39
C PRO A 141 28.32 2.54 3.35
N SER A 142 29.51 2.41 2.75
CA SER A 142 30.27 1.16 2.73
C SER A 142 30.75 0.69 4.10
N GLN A 143 30.72 1.57 5.12
CA GLN A 143 31.05 1.22 6.51
C GLN A 143 29.83 0.69 7.28
N ILE A 144 28.62 0.75 6.70
CA ILE A 144 27.43 0.20 7.33
C ILE A 144 27.47 -1.32 7.24
N ASP A 145 27.45 -1.98 8.40
CA ASP A 145 27.31 -3.44 8.48
C ASP A 145 25.88 -3.87 8.06
N THR A 146 25.73 -4.21 6.78
CA THR A 146 24.44 -4.61 6.22
C THR A 146 23.91 -5.94 6.77
N SER A 147 24.72 -6.73 7.48
CA SER A 147 24.24 -7.98 8.10
C SER A 147 23.30 -7.73 9.29
N LYS A 148 23.37 -6.55 9.91
CA LYS A 148 22.51 -6.14 11.03
C LYS A 148 21.13 -5.65 10.58
N TYR A 149 20.99 -5.29 9.30
CA TYR A 149 19.82 -4.59 8.77
C TYR A 149 19.18 -5.34 7.61
N THR A 150 17.85 -5.35 7.61
CA THR A 150 17.06 -5.81 6.46
C THR A 150 16.76 -4.68 5.48
N HIS A 151 16.63 -3.46 5.99
CA HIS A 151 16.28 -2.26 5.26
C HIS A 151 17.18 -1.11 5.70
N LEU A 152 17.63 -0.31 4.75
CA LEU A 152 18.30 0.97 5.01
C LEU A 152 17.55 2.07 4.28
N HIS A 153 17.31 3.18 4.96
CA HIS A 153 16.66 4.35 4.42
C HIS A 153 17.67 5.47 4.25
N PHE A 154 17.90 5.92 3.02
CA PHE A 154 18.70 7.12 2.74
C PHE A 154 17.86 8.36 3.05
N ALA A 155 18.26 9.10 4.08
CA ALA A 155 17.64 10.34 4.54
C ALA A 155 18.53 11.54 4.15
N PHE A 156 18.15 12.43 3.24
CA PHE A 156 16.87 12.45 2.52
C PHE A 156 17.08 12.77 1.04
N GLY A 157 16.16 12.29 0.22
CA GLY A 157 15.84 12.93 -1.05
C GLY A 157 14.90 14.11 -0.80
N THR A 158 15.02 15.15 -1.62
CA THR A 158 14.14 16.33 -1.57
C THR A 158 13.37 16.46 -2.88
N LEU A 159 12.35 17.32 -2.86
CA LEU A 159 11.58 17.66 -4.04
C LEU A 159 11.70 19.15 -4.33
N THR A 160 11.85 19.50 -5.60
CA THR A 160 11.72 20.89 -6.06
C THR A 160 10.24 21.32 -6.01
N PRO A 161 9.91 22.61 -6.16
CA PRO A 161 8.53 23.07 -6.29
C PRO A 161 7.77 22.45 -7.48
N ASP A 162 8.50 21.99 -8.49
CA ASP A 162 8.00 21.26 -9.66
C ASP A 162 7.92 19.73 -9.45
N TYR A 163 8.20 19.27 -8.23
CA TYR A 163 8.22 17.88 -7.81
C TYR A 163 9.30 17.03 -8.49
N GLU A 164 10.38 17.65 -8.98
CA GLU A 164 11.56 16.90 -9.42
C GLU A 164 12.37 16.43 -8.21
N VAL A 165 12.94 15.22 -8.31
CA VAL A 165 13.70 14.63 -7.20
C VAL A 165 15.15 15.10 -7.22
N GLU A 166 15.63 15.54 -6.06
CA GLU A 166 17.01 15.93 -5.82
C GLU A 166 17.60 15.12 -4.65
N VAL A 167 18.92 14.96 -4.65
CA VAL A 167 19.65 14.26 -3.58
C VAL A 167 20.79 15.14 -3.08
N GLY A 168 20.40 16.29 -2.51
CA GLY A 168 21.30 17.23 -1.84
C GLY A 168 22.47 17.75 -2.66
N ASP A 169 23.49 18.23 -1.94
CA ASP A 169 24.74 18.77 -2.47
C ASP A 169 25.69 17.67 -3.00
N ILE A 170 26.90 18.06 -3.43
CA ILE A 170 27.89 17.12 -3.97
C ILE A 170 28.28 16.00 -2.99
N LEU A 171 28.28 16.28 -1.68
CA LEU A 171 28.58 15.30 -0.64
C LEU A 171 27.43 14.30 -0.50
N ALA A 172 26.18 14.77 -0.46
CA ALA A 172 25.00 13.92 -0.44
C ALA A 172 24.84 13.09 -1.71
N GLN A 173 25.20 13.64 -2.88
CA GLN A 173 25.20 12.91 -4.15
C GLN A 173 26.25 11.79 -4.16
N TYR A 174 27.45 12.04 -3.62
CA TYR A 174 28.45 10.99 -3.41
C TYR A 174 27.90 9.88 -2.51
N GLN A 175 27.38 10.26 -1.34
CA GLN A 175 26.77 9.37 -0.37
C GLN A 175 25.64 8.52 -0.99
N PHE A 176 24.80 9.12 -1.85
CA PHE A 176 23.75 8.40 -2.55
C PHE A 176 24.28 7.41 -3.59
N ARG A 177 25.38 7.74 -4.30
CA ARG A 177 26.04 6.78 -5.20
C ARG A 177 26.56 5.57 -4.43
N GLU A 178 27.19 5.78 -3.28
CA GLU A 178 27.70 4.70 -2.44
C GLU A 178 26.58 3.87 -1.81
N PHE A 179 25.50 4.52 -1.36
CA PHE A 179 24.33 3.85 -0.84
C PHE A 179 23.70 2.87 -1.87
N LYS A 180 23.65 3.26 -3.14
CA LYS A 180 23.19 2.37 -4.23
C LYS A 180 24.09 1.14 -4.43
N ARG A 181 25.36 1.20 -4.04
CA ARG A 181 26.32 0.09 -4.15
C ARG A 181 26.17 -0.95 -3.04
N LEU A 182 25.39 -0.68 -2.00
CA LEU A 182 25.11 -1.65 -0.93
C LEU A 182 24.42 -2.92 -1.47
N ARG A 183 24.69 -4.04 -0.79
CA ARG A 183 24.18 -5.38 -1.13
C ARG A 183 23.63 -6.05 0.13
N ASN A 184 22.80 -7.07 -0.06
CA ASN A 184 22.17 -7.86 1.02
C ASN A 184 21.24 -7.05 1.94
N VAL A 185 20.76 -5.90 1.47
CA VAL A 185 19.87 -5.00 2.20
C VAL A 185 18.93 -4.28 1.25
N LYS A 186 17.70 -3.99 1.68
CA LYS A 186 16.74 -3.21 0.90
C LYS A 186 17.10 -1.73 0.97
N ARG A 187 17.37 -1.11 -0.18
CA ARG A 187 17.78 0.30 -0.30
C ARG A 187 16.56 1.18 -0.59
N ILE A 188 16.12 1.94 0.41
CA ILE A 188 14.93 2.79 0.35
C ILE A 188 15.38 4.25 0.34
N LEU A 189 14.77 5.10 -0.48
CA LEU A 189 14.98 6.55 -0.42
C LEU A 189 13.82 7.18 0.35
N SER A 190 14.14 7.91 1.42
CA SER A 190 13.15 8.65 2.20
C SER A 190 13.08 10.10 1.72
N PHE A 191 11.87 10.61 1.54
CA PHE A 191 11.59 11.99 1.13
C PHE A 191 10.98 12.79 2.26
N GLY A 192 11.55 13.94 2.57
CA GLY A 192 11.00 14.86 3.56
C GLY A 192 11.93 15.09 4.75
N GLY A 193 11.47 14.67 5.93
CA GLY A 193 12.06 15.00 7.22
C GLY A 193 11.62 16.35 7.76
N TRP A 194 11.93 16.59 9.03
CA TRP A 194 11.54 17.78 9.79
C TRP A 194 11.80 19.10 9.05
N THR A 195 13.04 19.35 8.61
CA THR A 195 13.41 20.62 7.96
C THR A 195 12.64 20.82 6.66
N PHE A 196 12.54 19.81 5.80
CA PHE A 196 11.81 19.92 4.54
C PHE A 196 10.32 20.20 4.78
N SER A 197 9.75 19.60 5.81
CA SER A 197 8.33 19.69 6.14
C SER A 197 7.94 21.01 6.84
N THR A 198 8.88 21.70 7.49
CA THR A 198 8.60 22.88 8.33
C THR A 198 9.24 24.18 7.84
N HIS A 199 10.30 24.11 7.02
CA HIS A 199 11.00 25.30 6.56
C HIS A 199 10.15 26.13 5.58
N PRO A 200 10.11 27.48 5.69
CA PRO A 200 9.26 28.34 4.87
C PRO A 200 9.39 28.17 3.35
N SER A 201 10.56 27.77 2.86
CA SER A 201 10.79 27.56 1.42
C SER A 201 10.28 26.22 0.87
N THR A 202 10.02 25.23 1.73
CA THR A 202 9.75 23.84 1.28
C THR A 202 8.45 23.25 1.84
N TYR A 203 7.91 23.74 2.96
CA TYR A 203 6.74 23.16 3.63
C TYR A 203 5.49 23.03 2.74
N LEU A 204 5.35 23.90 1.73
CA LEU A 204 4.23 23.86 0.78
C LEU A 204 4.34 22.74 -0.27
N ILE A 205 5.51 22.15 -0.45
CA ILE A 205 5.75 21.21 -1.56
C ILE A 205 4.92 19.94 -1.35
N PHE A 206 4.95 19.29 -0.18
CA PHE A 206 4.05 18.15 0.07
C PHE A 206 2.58 18.57 0.10
N ARG A 207 2.24 19.67 0.78
CA ARG A 207 0.85 20.18 0.88
C ARG A 207 0.23 20.42 -0.49
N ASN A 208 0.98 20.98 -1.43
CA ASN A 208 0.51 21.22 -2.80
C ASN A 208 0.62 19.97 -3.66
N GLY A 209 1.67 19.17 -3.46
CA GLY A 209 1.92 17.94 -4.18
C GLY A 209 0.84 16.89 -3.99
N VAL A 210 0.31 16.72 -2.78
CA VAL A 210 -0.76 15.72 -2.52
C VAL A 210 -2.13 16.12 -3.08
N LYS A 211 -2.34 17.37 -3.52
CA LYS A 211 -3.63 17.83 -4.06
C LYS A 211 -3.97 17.16 -5.39
N PRO A 212 -5.27 17.06 -5.76
CA PRO A 212 -5.69 16.40 -7.00
C PRO A 212 -4.99 16.91 -8.27
N ALA A 213 -4.66 18.20 -8.32
CA ALA A 213 -3.99 18.82 -9.47
C ALA A 213 -2.54 18.32 -9.66
N ASN A 214 -1.85 17.94 -8.58
CA ASN A 214 -0.40 17.70 -8.60
C ASN A 214 0.00 16.26 -8.24
N ARG A 215 -0.85 15.51 -7.53
CA ARG A 215 -0.49 14.21 -6.93
C ARG A 215 0.03 13.18 -7.91
N VAL A 216 -0.49 13.18 -9.14
CA VAL A 216 0.00 12.30 -10.20
C VAL A 216 1.41 12.70 -10.60
N ARG A 217 1.69 13.98 -10.82
CA ARG A 217 3.03 14.47 -11.20
C ARG A 217 4.06 14.13 -10.11
N MET A 218 3.76 14.48 -8.86
CA MET A 218 4.66 14.18 -7.74
C MET A 218 4.91 12.67 -7.59
N ALA A 219 3.85 11.84 -7.62
CA ALA A 219 4.01 10.40 -7.50
C ALA A 219 4.80 9.79 -8.66
N THR A 220 4.56 10.25 -9.89
CA THR A 220 5.29 9.81 -11.09
C THR A 220 6.76 10.19 -11.02
N ASN A 221 7.11 11.41 -10.62
CA ASN A 221 8.50 11.84 -10.54
C ASN A 221 9.28 11.06 -9.47
N ILE A 222 8.69 10.87 -8.29
CA ILE A 222 9.25 10.01 -7.25
C ILE A 222 9.44 8.59 -7.78
N ALA A 223 8.38 7.97 -8.32
CA ALA A 223 8.45 6.60 -8.79
C ALA A 223 9.49 6.40 -9.90
N ASN A 224 9.54 7.31 -10.87
CA ASN A 224 10.54 7.31 -11.94
C ASN A 224 11.96 7.39 -11.37
N PHE A 225 12.19 8.21 -10.34
CA PHE A 225 13.51 8.30 -9.71
C PHE A 225 13.90 6.99 -9.01
N ILE A 226 12.98 6.40 -8.24
CA ILE A 226 13.19 5.12 -7.55
C ILE A 226 13.52 4.00 -8.56
N ILE A 227 12.78 3.92 -9.67
CA ILE A 227 13.00 2.94 -10.74
C ILE A 227 14.33 3.20 -11.43
N LYS A 228 14.58 4.45 -11.88
CA LYS A 228 15.81 4.87 -12.57
C LYS A 228 17.07 4.53 -11.79
N HIS A 229 17.02 4.61 -10.46
CA HIS A 229 18.17 4.36 -9.61
C HIS A 229 18.23 2.94 -9.02
N GLY A 230 17.35 2.04 -9.44
CA GLY A 230 17.35 0.63 -9.02
C GLY A 230 17.17 0.47 -7.52
N LEU A 231 16.40 1.36 -6.89
CA LEU A 231 16.09 1.34 -5.46
C LEU A 231 14.95 0.35 -5.17
N ASP A 232 14.95 -0.20 -3.97
CA ASP A 232 14.02 -1.24 -3.51
C ASP A 232 12.68 -0.66 -3.02
N GLY A 233 12.59 0.66 -2.86
CA GLY A 233 11.36 1.32 -2.44
C GLY A 233 11.54 2.78 -2.05
N VAL A 234 10.45 3.33 -1.51
CA VAL A 234 10.33 4.72 -1.08
C VAL A 234 9.73 4.82 0.32
N ASP A 235 10.17 5.80 1.07
CA ASP A 235 9.57 6.24 2.33
C ASP A 235 9.17 7.72 2.21
N ILE A 236 8.00 8.08 2.73
CA ILE A 236 7.52 9.47 2.73
C ILE A 236 7.43 9.94 4.19
N ASP A 237 8.31 10.87 4.53
CA ASP A 237 8.48 11.44 5.86
C ASP A 237 7.99 12.90 5.87
N TRP A 238 6.67 13.06 5.73
CA TRP A 238 6.03 14.37 5.82
C TRP A 238 5.62 14.66 7.27
N GLU A 239 6.20 15.73 7.85
CA GLU A 239 6.02 16.14 9.24
C GLU A 239 5.26 17.47 9.43
N TYR A 240 3.93 17.51 9.58
CA TYR A 240 2.96 16.42 9.38
C TYR A 240 1.72 16.91 8.62
N PRO A 241 1.05 16.03 7.84
CA PRO A 241 -0.26 16.33 7.25
C PRO A 241 -1.27 16.73 8.33
N GLY A 242 -1.92 17.88 8.14
CA GLY A 242 -2.98 18.35 9.04
C GLY A 242 -2.50 18.74 10.44
N ALA A 243 -1.19 18.88 10.67
CA ALA A 243 -0.64 19.28 11.96
C ALA A 243 -1.24 20.61 12.44
N PRO A 244 -1.88 20.68 13.62
CA PRO A 244 -2.64 21.85 14.04
C PRO A 244 -1.77 23.07 14.37
N ASP A 245 -0.46 22.90 14.51
CA ASP A 245 0.49 23.91 14.98
C ASP A 245 1.82 23.92 14.20
N LEU A 246 1.91 23.18 13.08
CA LEU A 246 3.14 23.09 12.27
C LEU A 246 2.92 23.41 10.77
N PRO A 247 3.80 24.23 10.16
CA PRO A 247 4.66 25.19 10.86
C PRO A 247 3.80 26.20 11.65
N VAL A 248 4.38 26.81 12.69
CA VAL A 248 3.66 27.70 13.62
C VAL A 248 2.91 28.85 12.92
N PHE A 249 3.42 29.30 11.76
CA PHE A 249 2.84 30.39 10.99
C PHE A 249 1.77 29.98 9.96
N ASP A 250 1.66 28.69 9.62
CA ASP A 250 0.63 28.18 8.69
C ASP A 250 0.22 26.74 9.08
N PRO A 251 -0.72 26.57 10.01
CA PRO A 251 -1.22 25.26 10.43
C PRO A 251 -1.72 24.38 9.27
N GLY A 252 -1.59 23.07 9.44
CA GLY A 252 -2.07 22.06 8.50
C GLY A 252 -3.59 22.06 8.36
N LYS A 253 -4.07 21.52 7.24
CA LYS A 253 -5.49 21.54 6.87
C LYS A 253 -6.12 20.16 6.97
N ALA A 254 -7.43 20.10 7.24
CA ALA A 254 -8.14 18.83 7.41
C ALA A 254 -8.11 17.94 6.15
N GLU A 255 -8.01 18.55 4.96
CA GLU A 255 -7.89 17.84 3.69
C GLU A 255 -6.52 17.19 3.44
N ASP A 256 -5.48 17.55 4.22
CA ASP A 256 -4.12 17.03 4.03
C ASP A 256 -4.08 15.51 4.16
N GLY A 257 -4.72 14.95 5.20
CA GLY A 257 -4.77 13.51 5.46
C GLY A 257 -5.40 12.70 4.31
N PRO A 258 -6.65 13.00 3.89
CA PRO A 258 -7.29 12.35 2.74
C PRO A 258 -6.51 12.52 1.43
N ASN A 259 -5.91 13.70 1.20
CA ASN A 259 -5.09 13.95 0.02
C ASN A 259 -3.80 13.13 0.04
N TYR A 260 -3.19 12.99 1.21
CA TYR A 260 -1.99 12.18 1.41
C TYR A 260 -2.25 10.70 1.12
N LEU A 261 -3.33 10.13 1.66
CA LEU A 261 -3.76 8.76 1.34
C LEU A 261 -3.94 8.56 -0.17
N ALA A 262 -4.61 9.50 -0.84
CA ALA A 262 -4.84 9.39 -2.28
C ALA A 262 -3.53 9.48 -3.09
N PHE A 263 -2.56 10.28 -2.65
CA PHE A 263 -1.22 10.30 -3.22
C PHE A 263 -0.49 8.96 -3.01
N LEU A 264 -0.54 8.37 -1.81
CA LEU A 264 0.12 7.10 -1.50
C LEU A 264 -0.45 5.93 -2.32
N ILE A 265 -1.76 5.92 -2.60
CA ILE A 265 -2.39 4.92 -3.48
C ILE A 265 -1.77 4.97 -4.88
N ILE A 266 -1.61 6.17 -5.44
CA ILE A 266 -1.00 6.37 -6.77
C ILE A 266 0.47 5.94 -6.72
N LEU A 267 1.23 6.40 -5.73
CA LEU A 267 2.65 6.07 -5.58
C LEU A 267 2.88 4.56 -5.47
N LYS A 268 2.09 3.84 -4.66
CA LYS A 268 2.17 2.38 -4.53
C LYS A 268 1.87 1.68 -5.85
N SER A 269 0.88 2.17 -6.61
CA SER A 269 0.52 1.59 -7.91
C SER A 269 1.62 1.71 -8.96
N LEU A 270 2.42 2.78 -8.89
CA LEU A 270 3.56 3.04 -9.79
C LEU A 270 4.83 2.27 -9.39
N LEU A 271 4.85 1.63 -8.22
CA LEU A 271 6.01 0.93 -7.67
C LEU A 271 5.71 -0.57 -7.38
N PRO A 272 5.23 -1.35 -8.37
CA PRO A 272 4.92 -2.76 -8.14
C PRO A 272 6.18 -3.54 -7.74
N GLY A 273 6.07 -4.37 -6.70
CA GLY A 273 7.19 -5.17 -6.19
C GLY A 273 8.23 -4.40 -5.37
N ARG A 274 8.05 -3.09 -5.18
CA ARG A 274 8.88 -2.23 -4.32
C ARG A 274 8.14 -1.84 -3.06
N SER A 275 8.91 -1.56 -2.02
CA SER A 275 8.38 -1.10 -0.75
C SER A 275 7.90 0.35 -0.84
N THR A 276 6.78 0.64 -0.22
CA THR A 276 6.26 1.98 0.04
C THR A 276 6.03 2.05 1.54
N ALA A 277 6.67 3.02 2.19
CA ALA A 277 6.55 3.28 3.62
C ALA A 277 6.19 4.74 3.87
N ILE A 278 5.77 5.01 5.10
CA ILE A 278 5.65 6.38 5.60
C ILE A 278 6.24 6.45 7.00
N ALA A 279 6.73 7.63 7.38
CA ALA A 279 6.94 7.98 8.78
C ALA A 279 5.64 8.53 9.39
N ALA A 280 5.34 8.10 10.61
CA ALA A 280 4.14 8.50 11.34
C ALA A 280 4.47 8.89 12.79
N PRO A 281 3.84 9.95 13.31
CA PRO A 281 4.12 10.47 14.65
C PRO A 281 3.49 9.61 15.75
N ALA A 282 4.17 9.46 16.89
CA ALA A 282 3.65 8.74 18.06
C ALA A 282 2.56 9.52 18.84
N SER A 283 2.48 10.83 18.66
CA SER A 283 1.51 11.71 19.33
C SER A 283 0.10 11.58 18.76
N TYR A 284 -0.89 11.49 19.65
CA TYR A 284 -2.32 11.49 19.29
C TYR A 284 -2.73 12.73 18.49
N TRP A 285 -2.19 13.91 18.84
CA TRP A 285 -2.60 15.18 18.23
C TRP A 285 -2.22 15.28 16.75
N TYR A 286 -1.11 14.65 16.37
CA TYR A 286 -0.65 14.58 14.99
C TYR A 286 -1.21 13.36 14.26
N LEU A 287 -1.16 12.17 14.86
CA LEU A 287 -1.61 10.94 14.18
C LEU A 287 -3.10 10.96 13.83
N LYS A 288 -3.95 11.64 14.62
CA LYS A 288 -5.40 11.69 14.35
C LYS A 288 -5.79 12.34 13.03
N GLN A 289 -4.85 13.08 12.43
CA GLN A 289 -5.01 13.73 11.13
C GLN A 289 -4.78 12.76 9.96
N PHE A 290 -4.15 11.61 10.24
CA PHE A 290 -3.87 10.58 9.25
C PHE A 290 -5.07 9.63 9.16
N PRO A 291 -5.54 9.29 7.94
CA PRO A 291 -6.37 8.12 7.68
C PRO A 291 -5.57 6.81 7.89
N ILE A 292 -4.98 6.63 9.07
CA ILE A 292 -3.88 5.68 9.30
C ILE A 292 -4.29 4.22 9.05
N GLN A 293 -5.56 3.87 9.33
CA GLN A 293 -6.10 2.56 9.03
C GLN A 293 -6.05 2.29 7.51
N GLN A 294 -6.51 3.24 6.71
CA GLN A 294 -6.50 3.13 5.25
C GLN A 294 -5.07 3.22 4.70
N ILE A 295 -4.21 4.08 5.26
CA ILE A 295 -2.80 4.12 4.86
C ILE A 295 -2.14 2.76 5.10
N GLY A 296 -2.42 2.13 6.26
CA GLY A 296 -1.94 0.80 6.60
C GLY A 296 -2.42 -0.31 5.63
N THR A 297 -3.46 -0.12 4.82
CA THR A 297 -3.83 -1.09 3.77
C THR A 297 -3.04 -0.89 2.47
N VAL A 298 -2.44 0.28 2.27
CA VAL A 298 -1.73 0.67 1.05
C VAL A 298 -0.22 0.44 1.18
N VAL A 299 0.39 0.94 2.26
CA VAL A 299 1.85 0.88 2.47
C VAL A 299 2.28 -0.50 2.96
N ASP A 300 3.53 -0.89 2.72
CA ASP A 300 4.08 -2.17 3.18
C ASP A 300 4.35 -2.14 4.68
N TYR A 301 4.83 -1.01 5.21
CA TYR A 301 5.04 -0.77 6.63
C TYR A 301 5.00 0.73 6.96
N ILE A 302 4.87 1.02 8.25
CA ILE A 302 4.85 2.35 8.84
C ILE A 302 6.05 2.45 9.78
N VAL A 303 6.90 3.45 9.54
CA VAL A 303 7.94 3.88 10.47
C VAL A 303 7.25 4.67 11.57
N TYR A 304 7.09 4.06 12.75
CA TYR A 304 6.40 4.70 13.85
C TYR A 304 7.41 5.36 14.80
N MET A 305 7.47 6.69 14.74
CA MET A 305 8.49 7.50 15.42
C MET A 305 8.20 7.63 16.91
N THR A 306 8.40 6.53 17.65
CA THR A 306 8.22 6.42 19.11
C THR A 306 9.47 6.87 19.87
N TYR A 307 9.95 8.04 19.47
CA TYR A 307 11.05 8.81 20.05
C TYR A 307 10.71 10.29 19.93
N ASP A 308 11.53 11.18 20.49
CA ASP A 308 11.15 12.60 20.64
C ASP A 308 9.82 12.79 21.37
N LEU A 309 9.51 11.89 22.32
CA LEU A 309 8.29 12.01 23.14
C LEU A 309 8.36 13.23 24.06
N HIS A 310 9.58 13.58 24.48
CA HIS A 310 9.87 14.73 25.31
C HIS A 310 11.15 15.44 24.86
N GLY A 311 11.17 16.76 25.01
CA GLY A 311 12.28 17.61 24.60
C GLY A 311 12.12 19.04 25.11
N GLN A 312 13.05 19.93 24.70
CA GLN A 312 13.06 21.32 25.15
C GLN A 312 11.74 22.06 24.86
N TRP A 313 11.05 21.68 23.79
CA TRP A 313 9.77 22.25 23.37
C TRP A 313 8.61 22.02 24.36
N ASP A 314 8.79 21.19 25.39
CA ASP A 314 7.77 20.99 26.42
C ASP A 314 7.68 22.17 27.39
N ALA A 315 8.74 22.97 27.50
CA ALA A 315 8.86 24.06 28.48
C ALA A 315 7.72 25.09 28.36
N GLY A 316 7.11 25.43 29.50
CA GLY A 316 6.03 26.39 29.59
C GLY A 316 4.63 25.83 29.27
N SER A 317 4.52 24.55 28.92
CA SER A 317 3.23 23.90 28.66
C SER A 317 2.81 22.99 29.80
N ARG A 318 1.67 23.29 30.44
CA ARG A 318 1.07 22.36 31.43
C ARG A 318 0.50 21.07 30.82
N TRP A 319 0.47 20.98 29.50
CA TRP A 319 -0.15 19.90 28.73
C TRP A 319 0.86 19.01 28.02
N SER A 320 2.15 19.36 28.04
CA SER A 320 3.21 18.57 27.41
C SER A 320 3.58 17.34 28.23
N GLN A 321 3.49 17.43 29.57
CA GLN A 321 3.96 16.40 30.48
C GLN A 321 2.94 16.17 31.61
N GLU A 322 2.48 14.94 31.77
CA GLU A 322 1.59 14.56 32.88
C GLU A 322 2.29 14.80 34.23
N GLY A 323 1.60 15.49 35.13
CA GLY A 323 2.12 15.82 36.46
C GLY A 323 3.21 16.89 36.49
N CYS A 324 3.48 17.59 35.38
CA CYS A 324 4.45 18.69 35.33
C CYS A 324 3.79 20.00 34.86
N PRO A 325 3.27 20.84 35.78
CA PRO A 325 2.51 22.05 35.42
C PRO A 325 3.30 23.07 34.58
N THR A 326 4.63 23.05 34.68
CA THR A 326 5.53 23.96 33.97
C THR A 326 6.11 23.35 32.69
N GLY A 327 5.84 22.06 32.43
CA GLY A 327 6.31 21.35 31.24
C GLY A 327 7.83 21.20 31.12
N ASN A 328 8.59 21.54 32.16
CA ASN A 328 10.05 21.50 32.14
C ASN A 328 10.63 20.44 33.09
N CYS A 329 9.93 19.34 33.31
CA CYS A 329 10.44 18.24 34.12
C CYS A 329 11.35 17.34 33.27
N LEU A 330 12.33 16.70 33.89
CA LEU A 330 13.25 15.76 33.24
C LEU A 330 12.50 14.48 32.86
N ARG A 331 12.06 14.39 31.60
CA ARG A 331 11.35 13.23 31.05
C ARG A 331 12.14 12.59 29.92
N SER A 332 12.01 11.27 29.80
CA SER A 332 12.72 10.52 28.77
C SER A 332 12.07 10.71 27.40
N GLN A 333 12.87 11.04 26.39
CA GLN A 333 12.41 11.12 25.00
C GLN A 333 12.00 9.77 24.38
N THR A 334 12.39 8.67 25.03
CA THR A 334 12.11 7.30 24.62
C THR A 334 11.32 6.57 25.70
N ASN A 335 10.41 7.23 26.42
CA ASN A 335 9.67 6.59 27.51
C ASN A 335 8.86 5.36 27.03
N MET A 336 9.15 4.18 27.59
CA MET A 336 8.47 2.92 27.23
C MET A 336 6.97 2.96 27.54
N THR A 337 6.55 3.58 28.64
CA THR A 337 5.12 3.64 29.01
C THR A 337 4.32 4.38 27.94
N GLU A 338 4.83 5.52 27.48
CA GLU A 338 4.21 6.32 26.42
C GLU A 338 4.34 5.64 25.05
N THR A 339 5.46 4.96 24.79
CA THR A 339 5.61 4.12 23.59
C THR A 339 4.51 3.05 23.52
N LEU A 340 4.23 2.35 24.63
CA LEU A 340 3.16 1.35 24.69
C LEU A 340 1.77 1.98 24.52
N GLN A 341 1.53 3.18 25.05
CA GLN A 341 0.29 3.93 24.81
C GLN A 341 0.11 4.29 23.33
N SER A 342 1.17 4.76 22.67
CA SER A 342 1.20 5.03 21.23
C SER A 342 0.94 3.76 20.41
N LEU A 343 1.54 2.63 20.78
CA LEU A 343 1.27 1.34 20.13
C LEU A 343 -0.19 0.89 20.33
N ALA A 344 -0.75 1.09 21.53
CA ALA A 344 -2.16 0.79 21.78
C ALA A 344 -3.07 1.65 20.90
N MET A 345 -2.78 2.95 20.78
CA MET A 345 -3.52 3.87 19.94
C MET A 345 -3.51 3.43 18.46
N VAL A 346 -2.34 3.22 17.85
CA VAL A 346 -2.26 2.93 16.41
C VAL A 346 -2.83 1.53 16.06
N THR A 347 -2.68 0.55 16.96
CA THR A 347 -3.25 -0.79 16.74
C THR A 347 -4.77 -0.80 16.93
N LYS A 348 -5.30 -0.06 17.92
CA LYS A 348 -6.76 0.15 18.08
C LYS A 348 -7.37 0.92 16.91
N ALA A 349 -6.62 1.85 16.30
CA ALA A 349 -7.02 2.52 15.06
C ALA A 349 -7.20 1.54 13.88
N GLY A 350 -6.67 0.32 13.99
CA GLY A 350 -6.87 -0.76 13.03
C GLY A 350 -5.66 -1.04 12.15
N VAL A 351 -4.48 -0.50 12.46
CA VAL A 351 -3.24 -0.84 11.76
C VAL A 351 -2.74 -2.21 12.25
N PRO A 352 -2.48 -3.17 11.33
CA PRO A 352 -1.94 -4.47 11.72
C PRO A 352 -0.54 -4.35 12.34
N GLY A 353 -0.29 -5.03 13.46
CA GLY A 353 1.00 -5.00 14.15
C GLY A 353 2.20 -5.33 13.26
N HIS A 354 2.07 -6.30 12.34
CA HIS A 354 3.16 -6.69 11.43
C HIS A 354 3.59 -5.58 10.44
N LYS A 355 2.81 -4.50 10.31
CA LYS A 355 3.16 -3.32 9.52
C LYS A 355 3.77 -2.19 10.33
N ILE A 356 3.74 -2.27 11.66
CA ILE A 356 4.26 -1.23 12.54
C ILE A 356 5.71 -1.58 12.86
N LEU A 357 6.61 -0.69 12.45
CA LEU A 357 8.00 -0.71 12.89
C LEU A 357 8.12 0.29 14.04
N VAL A 358 8.70 -0.12 15.17
CA VAL A 358 8.77 0.71 16.39
C VAL A 358 10.12 1.42 16.48
N GLY A 359 10.10 2.73 16.72
CA GLY A 359 11.30 3.55 16.82
C GLY A 359 12.19 3.20 18.01
N VAL A 360 13.50 3.16 17.75
CA VAL A 360 14.60 3.23 18.70
C VAL A 360 15.59 4.29 18.19
N THR A 361 16.43 4.85 19.05
CA THR A 361 17.29 5.98 18.67
C THR A 361 18.74 5.73 18.98
N SER A 362 19.61 6.21 18.09
CA SER A 362 21.05 6.35 18.29
C SER A 362 21.45 7.77 18.69
N TYR A 363 20.55 8.45 19.40
CA TYR A 363 20.76 9.77 20.01
C TYR A 363 19.92 9.91 21.28
N GLY A 364 20.28 10.91 22.10
CA GLY A 364 19.55 11.34 23.28
C GLY A 364 19.01 12.77 23.17
N ARG A 365 17.92 13.06 23.89
CA ARG A 365 17.50 14.44 24.19
C ARG A 365 18.13 14.85 25.51
N SER A 366 18.89 15.94 25.47
CA SER A 366 19.64 16.46 26.62
C SER A 366 19.00 17.71 27.21
N PHE A 367 19.26 17.95 28.48
CA PHE A 367 18.76 19.07 29.26
C PHE A 367 19.86 19.57 30.19
N GLN A 368 19.94 20.88 30.38
CA GLN A 368 20.63 21.43 31.55
C GLN A 368 19.64 21.40 32.73
N MET A 369 20.01 20.73 33.81
CA MET A 369 19.23 20.65 35.03
C MET A 369 19.20 22.01 35.73
N SER A 370 18.05 22.36 36.31
CA SER A 370 17.91 23.60 37.10
C SER A 370 18.69 23.55 38.41
N GLN A 371 18.96 22.35 38.93
CA GLN A 371 19.67 22.14 40.18
C GLN A 371 20.56 20.89 40.05
N PRO A 372 21.89 21.04 40.12
CA PRO A 372 22.80 19.89 40.27
C PRO A 372 22.39 19.04 41.47
N GLY A 373 22.43 17.72 41.34
CA GLY A 373 21.91 16.82 42.38
C GLY A 373 20.46 16.37 42.17
N CYS A 374 19.66 17.10 41.36
CA CYS A 374 18.26 16.79 41.11
C CYS A 374 18.07 16.27 39.67
N TRP A 375 18.17 14.95 39.49
CA TRP A 375 18.02 14.27 38.18
C TRP A 375 16.82 13.32 38.10
N GLY A 376 15.94 13.34 39.11
CA GLY A 376 14.71 12.55 39.13
C GLY A 376 13.63 13.11 38.18
N PRO A 377 12.56 12.34 37.92
CA PRO A 377 11.53 12.70 36.94
C PRO A 377 10.67 13.92 37.32
N ASN A 378 10.76 14.39 38.57
CA ASN A 378 10.11 15.61 39.06
C ASN A 378 11.09 16.80 39.16
N CYS A 379 12.37 16.59 38.84
CA CYS A 379 13.35 17.66 38.76
C CYS A 379 13.19 18.41 37.44
N HIS A 380 13.68 19.64 37.40
CA HIS A 380 13.43 20.55 36.30
C HIS A 380 14.68 20.79 35.44
N PHE A 381 14.44 21.20 34.19
CA PHE A 381 15.46 21.73 33.29
C PHE A 381 15.30 23.23 33.05
N THR A 382 16.38 23.86 32.57
CA THR A 382 16.47 25.29 32.24
C THR A 382 16.25 25.58 30.75
N GLY A 383 16.19 26.86 30.40
CA GLY A 383 15.86 27.31 29.04
C GLY A 383 14.36 27.54 28.85
N ASP A 384 13.98 27.79 27.61
CA ASP A 384 12.58 28.01 27.21
C ASP A 384 12.18 27.07 26.07
N ARG A 385 10.96 27.22 25.55
CA ARG A 385 10.41 26.35 24.50
C ARG A 385 11.27 26.29 23.22
N LEU A 386 12.00 27.34 22.91
CA LEU A 386 12.75 27.51 21.67
C LEU A 386 14.27 27.42 21.89
N THR A 387 14.73 27.60 23.12
CA THR A 387 16.15 27.70 23.45
C THR A 387 16.51 26.69 24.54
N SER A 388 17.34 25.70 24.19
CA SER A 388 17.92 24.77 25.15
C SER A 388 19.25 25.29 25.68
N PHE A 389 19.47 25.16 26.99
CA PHE A 389 20.75 25.46 27.63
C PHE A 389 21.59 24.21 27.89
N ALA A 390 21.15 23.04 27.41
CA ALA A 390 22.01 21.87 27.38
C ALA A 390 23.24 22.14 26.50
N THR A 391 24.40 21.65 26.92
CA THR A 391 25.65 21.79 26.17
C THR A 391 25.51 21.01 24.86
N PRO A 392 25.74 21.66 23.70
CA PRO A 392 25.65 20.98 22.41
C PRO A 392 26.75 19.91 22.28
N GLY A 393 26.42 18.80 21.64
CA GLY A 393 27.43 17.82 21.22
C GLY A 393 28.43 18.45 20.25
N ARG A 394 29.69 18.02 20.28
CA ARG A 394 30.75 18.57 19.42
C ARG A 394 30.53 18.31 17.93
N CYS A 395 29.77 17.26 17.59
CA CYS A 395 29.46 16.85 16.22
C CYS A 395 28.01 17.14 15.85
N THR A 396 27.05 16.89 16.75
CA THR A 396 25.64 17.25 16.48
C THR A 396 25.42 18.75 16.46
N GLY A 397 26.24 19.52 17.20
CA GLY A 397 26.26 20.97 17.17
C GLY A 397 24.96 21.65 17.62
N THR A 398 24.04 20.90 18.23
CA THR A 398 22.69 21.38 18.58
C THR A 398 22.40 21.15 20.06
N SER A 399 22.08 22.21 20.79
CA SER A 399 21.68 22.10 22.20
C SER A 399 20.40 21.31 22.35
N GLY A 400 20.38 20.39 23.32
CA GLY A 400 19.25 19.51 23.60
C GLY A 400 19.24 18.21 22.78
N TYR A 401 20.30 17.95 22.00
CA TYR A 401 20.41 16.78 21.12
C TYR A 401 21.87 16.30 21.03
N ILE A 402 22.13 15.04 21.39
CA ILE A 402 23.49 14.47 21.42
C ILE A 402 23.47 13.03 20.92
N ALA A 403 24.43 12.66 20.06
CA ALA A 403 24.50 11.33 19.45
C ALA A 403 24.98 10.26 20.44
N ASP A 404 24.61 9.00 20.24
CA ASP A 404 25.09 7.88 21.06
C ASP A 404 26.62 7.79 21.06
N ALA A 405 27.27 8.07 19.93
CA ALA A 405 28.73 8.13 19.83
C ALA A 405 29.35 9.17 20.77
N GLU A 406 28.73 10.36 20.89
CA GLU A 406 29.18 11.43 21.77
C GLU A 406 28.87 11.12 23.25
N ILE A 407 27.71 10.50 23.51
CA ILE A 407 27.35 10.00 24.85
C ILE A 407 28.38 8.95 25.30
N ASN A 408 28.75 8.00 24.43
CA ASN A 408 29.75 6.99 24.71
C ASN A 408 31.14 7.60 24.91
N GLU A 409 31.53 8.62 24.13
CA GLU A 409 32.78 9.37 24.38
C GLU A 409 32.81 10.02 25.77
N ILE A 410 31.69 10.57 26.25
CA ILE A 410 31.58 11.13 27.62
C ILE A 410 31.73 10.02 28.67
N ILE A 411 31.08 8.86 28.44
CA ILE A 411 31.12 7.71 29.36
C ILE A 411 32.54 7.13 29.44
N ASP A 412 33.17 6.92 28.28
CA ASP A 412 34.48 6.28 28.14
C ASP A 412 35.62 7.21 28.57
N GLY A 413 35.42 8.53 28.46
CA GLY A 413 36.36 9.55 28.94
C GLY A 413 36.58 9.56 30.46
N GLY A 414 35.74 8.84 31.23
CA GLY A 414 35.98 8.58 32.66
C GLY A 414 35.58 9.69 33.64
N GLY A 415 35.90 9.45 34.93
CA GLY A 415 35.26 9.98 36.15
C GLY A 415 35.37 11.47 36.48
N ASN A 416 35.68 12.36 35.54
CA ASN A 416 35.57 13.81 35.75
C ASN A 416 34.31 14.43 35.13
N ARG A 417 33.75 13.81 34.08
CA ARG A 417 32.53 14.30 33.42
C ARG A 417 31.30 13.54 33.88
N VAL A 418 31.39 12.22 34.06
CA VAL A 418 30.23 11.41 34.47
C VAL A 418 29.92 11.60 35.96
N VAL A 419 28.73 12.09 36.26
CA VAL A 419 28.21 12.21 37.63
C VAL A 419 27.52 10.90 38.04
N THR A 420 26.58 10.42 37.22
CA THR A 420 25.89 9.14 37.42
C THR A 420 25.30 8.62 36.11
N ARG A 421 25.15 7.29 36.01
CA ARG A 421 24.53 6.60 34.88
C ARG A 421 23.67 5.46 35.41
N PHE A 422 22.43 5.36 34.95
CA PHE A 422 21.51 4.31 35.37
C PHE A 422 20.41 4.08 34.33
N ILE A 423 19.69 2.96 34.47
CA ILE A 423 18.45 2.72 33.72
C ILE A 423 17.29 3.16 34.60
N ASP A 424 16.49 4.11 34.13
CA ASP A 424 15.26 4.50 34.79
C ASP A 424 14.21 3.38 34.59
N ALA A 425 13.92 2.61 35.64
CA ALA A 425 13.09 1.42 35.54
C ALA A 425 11.65 1.69 35.05
N PRO A 426 10.93 2.75 35.49
CA PRO A 426 9.59 3.06 35.00
C PRO A 426 9.51 3.40 33.51
N SER A 427 10.49 4.17 32.98
CA SER A 427 10.52 4.50 31.56
C SER A 427 11.33 3.52 30.70
N ASN A 428 12.07 2.60 31.33
CA ASN A 428 13.04 1.70 30.71
C ASN A 428 14.04 2.44 29.80
N SER A 429 14.55 3.58 30.24
CA SER A 429 15.44 4.44 29.43
C SER A 429 16.82 4.57 30.08
N ASP A 430 17.87 4.67 29.28
CA ASP A 430 19.21 4.96 29.79
C ASP A 430 19.32 6.45 30.11
N ILE A 431 19.75 6.77 31.31
CA ILE A 431 19.99 8.13 31.79
C ILE A 431 21.48 8.31 32.08
N LEU A 432 22.04 9.41 31.59
CA LEU A 432 23.38 9.87 31.95
C LEU A 432 23.28 11.30 32.50
N VAL A 433 23.88 11.52 33.66
CA VAL A 433 24.13 12.84 34.23
C VAL A 433 25.62 13.11 34.13
N TYR A 434 25.99 14.24 33.55
CA TYR A 434 27.38 14.60 33.27
C TYR A 434 27.64 16.10 33.46
N ASP A 435 28.91 16.48 33.52
CA ASP A 435 29.39 17.86 33.70
C ASP A 435 28.65 18.63 34.82
N ASN A 436 28.34 17.92 35.92
CA ASN A 436 27.60 18.40 37.09
C ASN A 436 26.10 18.72 36.87
N ASP A 437 25.73 19.39 35.79
CA ASP A 437 24.36 19.88 35.55
C ASP A 437 23.73 19.42 34.23
N GLN A 438 24.40 18.58 33.44
CA GLN A 438 23.85 18.06 32.19
C GLN A 438 23.17 16.71 32.42
N TRP A 439 22.04 16.51 31.74
CA TRP A 439 21.24 15.29 31.81
C TRP A 439 20.86 14.87 30.39
N VAL A 440 20.93 13.58 30.09
CA VAL A 440 20.46 13.04 28.81
C VAL A 440 19.71 11.73 29.02
N SER A 441 18.60 11.59 28.30
CA SER A 441 17.92 10.30 28.12
C SER A 441 18.15 9.78 26.71
N TYR A 442 18.57 8.52 26.62
CA TYR A 442 18.94 7.86 25.38
C TYR A 442 18.66 6.35 25.47
N MET A 443 19.05 5.61 24.44
CA MET A 443 18.97 4.16 24.41
C MET A 443 20.35 3.55 24.11
N SER A 444 20.91 2.82 25.07
CA SER A 444 22.09 1.99 24.81
C SER A 444 21.76 0.81 23.90
N ASP A 445 22.76 0.18 23.28
CA ASP A 445 22.59 -1.03 22.48
C ASP A 445 21.87 -2.16 23.24
N ASN A 446 22.10 -2.25 24.56
CA ASN A 446 21.41 -3.21 25.40
C ASN A 446 19.91 -2.88 25.52
N SER A 447 19.56 -1.62 25.74
CA SER A 447 18.16 -1.18 25.77
C SER A 447 17.47 -1.38 24.42
N LYS A 448 18.12 -1.01 23.31
CA LYS A 448 17.63 -1.28 21.94
C LYS A 448 17.30 -2.75 21.74
N ARG A 449 18.21 -3.65 22.13
CA ARG A 449 18.02 -5.11 22.03
C ARG A 449 16.85 -5.62 22.88
N ILE A 450 16.74 -5.17 24.12
CA ILE A 450 15.62 -5.55 25.02
C ILE A 450 14.29 -5.09 24.43
N ARG A 451 14.22 -3.85 23.95
CA ARG A 451 13.01 -3.28 23.35
C ARG A 451 12.62 -3.97 22.07
N ALA A 452 13.58 -4.28 21.19
CA ALA A 452 13.33 -5.04 19.97
C ALA A 452 12.65 -6.39 20.26
N ALA A 453 13.14 -7.14 21.26
CA ALA A 453 12.52 -8.39 21.68
C ALA A 453 11.11 -8.19 22.26
N HIS A 454 10.92 -7.12 23.04
CA HIS A 454 9.61 -6.78 23.61
C HIS A 454 8.58 -6.44 22.52
N TYR A 455 8.95 -5.61 21.54
CA TYR A 455 8.05 -5.24 20.44
C TYR A 455 7.71 -6.43 19.54
N ALA A 456 8.67 -7.32 19.29
CA ALA A 456 8.41 -8.57 18.59
C ALA A 456 7.39 -9.44 19.35
N ALA A 457 7.51 -9.55 20.69
CA ALA A 457 6.55 -10.28 21.51
C ALA A 457 5.13 -9.68 21.48
N LEU A 458 5.01 -8.36 21.28
CA LEU A 458 3.74 -7.66 21.10
C LEU A 458 3.15 -7.83 19.68
N GLY A 459 3.84 -8.51 18.77
CA GLY A 459 3.37 -8.78 17.42
C GLY A 459 3.69 -7.67 16.41
N MET A 460 4.72 -6.85 16.67
CA MET A 460 5.14 -5.76 15.79
C MET A 460 6.02 -6.25 14.63
N GLY A 461 6.04 -5.50 13.54
CA GLY A 461 6.78 -5.83 12.31
C GLY A 461 8.29 -5.77 12.47
N GLY A 462 8.80 -4.94 13.38
CA GLY A 462 10.22 -4.69 13.51
C GLY A 462 10.56 -3.43 14.30
N ILE A 463 11.82 -3.00 14.17
CA ILE A 463 12.32 -1.74 14.75
C ILE A 463 12.95 -0.84 13.69
N ILE A 464 12.98 0.45 13.98
CA ILE A 464 13.73 1.46 13.22
C ILE A 464 14.72 2.15 14.12
N ASP A 465 15.97 2.21 13.71
CA ASP A 465 17.01 2.99 14.37
C ASP A 465 17.23 4.31 13.64
N TRP A 466 16.96 5.41 14.34
CA TRP A 466 17.37 6.76 13.92
C TRP A 466 18.60 7.18 14.73
N ALA A 467 19.82 7.18 14.19
CA ALA A 467 20.24 6.74 12.86
C ALA A 467 21.63 6.09 12.90
N SER A 468 21.97 5.32 11.85
CA SER A 468 23.21 4.54 11.77
C SER A 468 24.49 5.37 11.93
N ASP A 469 24.51 6.58 11.39
CA ASP A 469 25.66 7.49 11.42
C ASP A 469 25.92 8.16 12.78
N MET A 470 25.08 7.88 13.78
CA MET A 470 25.18 8.46 15.13
C MET A 470 25.63 7.44 16.20
N GLN A 471 25.80 6.17 15.82
CA GLN A 471 26.11 5.09 16.76
C GLN A 471 27.56 5.15 17.27
N VAL A 472 28.52 5.38 16.36
CA VAL A 472 29.96 5.33 16.65
C VAL A 472 30.73 6.32 15.78
N PHE A 473 31.92 6.72 16.23
CA PHE A 473 32.90 7.41 15.40
C PHE A 473 33.56 6.41 14.43
N ASN A 474 33.64 6.77 13.15
CA ASN A 474 34.33 5.97 12.13
C ASN A 474 35.60 6.67 11.67
N ASP A 475 36.64 5.91 11.37
CA ASP A 475 37.79 6.39 10.61
C ASP A 475 37.43 6.55 9.12
N ALA A 476 38.21 7.33 8.37
CA ALA A 476 37.99 7.48 6.94
C ALA A 476 38.17 6.14 6.20
N PRO A 477 37.28 5.79 5.25
CA PRO A 477 37.42 4.53 4.52
C PRO A 477 38.66 4.58 3.61
N PRO A 478 39.43 3.48 3.50
CA PRO A 478 40.51 3.38 2.55
C PRO A 478 40.03 3.65 1.11
N PRO A 479 40.85 4.29 0.26
CA PRO A 479 42.26 4.62 0.47
C PRO A 479 42.53 5.93 1.24
N SER A 480 41.50 6.71 1.55
CA SER A 480 41.62 7.94 2.32
C SER A 480 42.13 7.64 3.73
N LYS A 481 43.02 8.50 4.26
CA LYS A 481 43.56 8.38 5.62
C LYS A 481 42.84 9.28 6.63
N THR A 482 42.27 10.37 6.16
CA THR A 482 41.57 11.37 6.97
C THR A 482 40.26 11.75 6.32
N TRP A 483 39.28 12.16 7.13
CA TRP A 483 37.99 12.62 6.64
C TRP A 483 38.08 14.01 6.01
N ASN A 484 38.72 14.94 6.72
CA ASN A 484 38.85 16.35 6.36
C ASN A 484 40.25 16.88 6.73
N GLY A 485 40.46 18.19 6.55
CA GLY A 485 41.66 18.91 7.03
C GLY A 485 42.88 18.87 6.10
N GLU A 486 42.87 18.03 5.06
CA GLU A 486 44.00 17.86 4.12
C GLU A 486 43.51 17.85 2.66
N PRO A 487 44.32 18.31 1.67
CA PRO A 487 43.94 18.35 0.25
C PRO A 487 43.57 16.99 -0.38
N LEU A 488 44.02 15.88 0.22
CA LEU A 488 43.68 14.51 -0.21
C LEU A 488 42.83 13.75 0.83
N SER A 489 42.17 14.50 1.71
CA SER A 489 41.18 13.94 2.64
C SER A 489 39.92 13.51 1.89
N HIS A 490 39.17 12.58 2.48
CA HIS A 490 37.99 11.98 1.85
C HIS A 490 36.97 13.04 1.36
N ILE A 491 36.65 14.02 2.21
CA ILE A 491 35.67 15.08 1.91
C ILE A 491 36.24 16.12 0.92
N ALA A 492 37.54 16.43 1.00
CA ALA A 492 38.17 17.35 0.05
C ALA A 492 38.13 16.78 -1.38
N MET A 493 38.46 15.51 -1.56
CA MET A 493 38.39 14.84 -2.86
C MET A 493 36.97 14.89 -3.45
N ILE A 494 35.94 14.60 -2.65
CA ILE A 494 34.54 14.64 -3.12
C ILE A 494 34.15 16.07 -3.52
N SER A 495 34.53 17.06 -2.72
CA SER A 495 34.26 18.49 -3.00
C SER A 495 34.89 18.95 -4.32
N ASP A 496 36.06 18.41 -4.66
CA ASP A 496 36.75 18.66 -5.93
C ASP A 496 36.22 17.80 -7.10
N GLY A 497 35.16 17.01 -6.88
CA GLY A 497 34.58 16.14 -7.90
C GLY A 497 35.37 14.85 -8.17
N VAL A 498 36.34 14.52 -7.32
CA VAL A 498 37.17 13.31 -7.41
C VAL A 498 36.58 12.21 -6.53
N ASP A 499 36.40 11.00 -7.06
CA ASP A 499 35.94 9.86 -6.26
C ASP A 499 37.09 9.37 -5.34
N PRO A 500 36.98 9.50 -4.01
CA PRO A 500 38.02 9.08 -3.08
C PRO A 500 38.29 7.57 -3.09
N LYS A 501 37.37 6.74 -3.62
CA LYS A 501 37.54 5.28 -3.69
C LYS A 501 38.29 4.79 -4.94
N LEU A 502 38.52 5.66 -5.92
CA LEU A 502 39.21 5.31 -7.17
C LEU A 502 40.73 5.48 -7.15
N ASN A 503 41.29 6.00 -6.05
CA ASN A 503 42.71 6.13 -5.74
C ASN A 503 43.62 6.57 -6.92
N GLY A 504 43.94 7.86 -7.05
CA GLY A 504 45.20 8.30 -7.67
C GLY A 504 45.47 7.95 -9.15
N SER A 505 44.47 7.65 -9.98
CA SER A 505 44.67 7.30 -11.39
C SER A 505 44.67 8.53 -12.32
N VAL A 506 45.82 9.19 -12.41
CA VAL A 506 46.21 9.98 -13.61
C VAL A 506 46.75 9.04 -14.72
N SER A 507 46.61 7.71 -14.62
CA SER A 507 47.02 6.78 -15.69
C SER A 507 46.40 5.38 -15.58
N THR A 508 45.48 5.05 -16.47
CA THR A 508 45.08 3.66 -16.78
C THR A 508 45.86 3.12 -18.00
N PRO A 509 46.33 1.86 -18.02
CA PRO A 509 46.95 1.25 -19.20
C PRO A 509 45.93 0.97 -20.33
N PRO A 510 46.35 0.88 -21.61
CA PRO A 510 45.44 0.62 -22.73
C PRO A 510 44.79 -0.77 -22.67
N GLY A 511 43.52 -0.86 -23.07
CA GLY A 511 42.74 -2.10 -23.08
C GLY A 511 43.29 -3.16 -24.05
N ARG A 512 43.17 -4.45 -23.68
CA ARG A 512 43.70 -5.59 -24.45
C ARG A 512 42.75 -6.04 -25.57
N TRP A 513 41.54 -5.49 -25.63
CA TRP A 513 40.52 -5.87 -26.62
C TRP A 513 40.96 -5.73 -28.09
N LYS A 514 41.93 -4.86 -28.39
CA LYS A 514 42.52 -4.65 -29.74
C LYS A 514 43.60 -5.66 -30.12
N THR A 515 44.04 -6.52 -29.19
CA THR A 515 45.09 -7.52 -29.45
C THR A 515 44.52 -8.89 -29.81
N TYR A 516 43.20 -9.02 -29.87
CA TYR A 516 42.50 -10.26 -30.23
C TYR A 516 42.04 -10.22 -31.67
N ASP A 517 41.97 -11.39 -32.31
CA ASP A 517 41.46 -11.57 -33.67
C ASP A 517 40.17 -12.40 -33.66
N CYS A 518 39.49 -12.45 -34.79
CA CYS A 518 38.26 -13.18 -35.03
C CYS A 518 38.44 -14.70 -35.02
N LYS A 519 39.68 -15.21 -34.95
CA LYS A 519 39.96 -16.63 -34.73
C LYS A 519 39.90 -17.00 -33.25
N HIS A 520 39.73 -16.02 -32.36
CA HIS A 520 39.57 -16.26 -30.94
C HIS A 520 38.40 -17.23 -30.66
N PRO A 521 38.57 -18.24 -29.78
CA PRO A 521 37.54 -19.26 -29.53
C PRO A 521 36.17 -18.70 -29.13
N ALA A 522 36.15 -17.54 -28.45
CA ALA A 522 34.92 -16.83 -28.09
C ALA A 522 34.09 -16.29 -29.28
N ILE A 523 34.64 -16.29 -30.49
CA ILE A 523 33.94 -15.92 -31.73
C ILE A 523 33.68 -17.15 -32.60
N MET A 524 34.68 -18.01 -32.77
CA MET A 524 34.61 -19.14 -33.71
C MET A 524 33.71 -20.30 -33.23
N ASP A 525 33.57 -20.48 -31.91
CA ASP A 525 32.79 -21.58 -31.35
C ASP A 525 31.69 -21.07 -30.41
N LEU A 526 30.58 -20.69 -31.04
CA LEU A 526 29.41 -20.13 -30.36
C LEU A 526 28.65 -21.14 -29.48
N TYR A 527 28.91 -22.45 -29.63
CA TYR A 527 28.11 -23.51 -28.99
C TYR A 527 28.85 -24.25 -27.88
N THR A 528 30.19 -24.24 -27.84
CA THR A 528 30.96 -24.98 -26.81
C THR A 528 31.72 -24.10 -25.82
N VAL A 529 32.06 -22.85 -26.14
CA VAL A 529 32.99 -22.00 -25.37
C VAL A 529 32.35 -21.28 -24.17
N GLY A 530 31.04 -21.44 -23.93
CA GLY A 530 30.34 -20.96 -22.74
C GLY A 530 29.34 -19.81 -23.01
N PRO A 531 28.65 -19.32 -21.97
CA PRO A 531 27.55 -18.36 -22.12
C PRO A 531 28.02 -17.01 -22.73
N PRO A 532 27.12 -16.19 -23.30
CA PRO A 532 27.45 -14.88 -23.88
C PRO A 532 28.30 -13.97 -22.97
N SER A 533 28.12 -14.08 -21.65
CA SER A 533 28.88 -13.35 -20.64
C SER A 533 30.34 -13.75 -20.59
N TYR A 534 30.63 -15.03 -20.74
CA TYR A 534 31.99 -15.50 -20.85
C TYR A 534 32.65 -14.95 -22.10
N ARG A 535 31.95 -14.94 -23.24
CA ARG A 535 32.47 -14.41 -24.51
C ARG A 535 32.73 -12.89 -24.46
N TRP A 536 31.83 -12.14 -23.81
CA TRP A 536 31.96 -10.70 -23.56
C TRP A 536 33.22 -10.37 -22.75
N HIS A 537 33.44 -11.09 -21.64
CA HIS A 537 34.61 -10.87 -20.77
C HIS A 537 35.91 -11.41 -21.37
N ALA A 538 35.86 -12.53 -22.09
CA ALA A 538 37.02 -13.15 -22.72
C ALA A 538 37.70 -12.24 -23.76
N LEU A 539 36.94 -11.33 -24.38
CA LEU A 539 37.43 -10.38 -25.36
C LEU A 539 37.66 -8.97 -24.79
N ASP A 540 37.64 -8.79 -23.46
CA ASP A 540 37.81 -7.47 -22.80
C ASP A 540 36.80 -6.42 -23.32
N THR A 541 35.56 -6.87 -23.59
CA THR A 541 34.55 -6.05 -24.27
C THR A 541 34.05 -4.88 -23.41
N ASP A 542 34.14 -4.96 -22.08
CA ASP A 542 33.84 -3.82 -21.18
C ASP A 542 34.82 -2.65 -21.38
N THR A 543 36.09 -2.95 -21.65
CA THR A 543 37.09 -1.92 -21.92
C THR A 543 36.90 -1.36 -23.34
N ALA A 544 36.56 -2.22 -24.30
CA ALA A 544 36.20 -1.80 -25.66
C ALA A 544 35.00 -0.85 -25.68
N TRP A 545 33.95 -1.16 -24.92
CA TRP A 545 32.76 -0.33 -24.80
C TRP A 545 33.09 1.04 -24.19
N ARG A 546 33.81 1.08 -23.06
CA ARG A 546 34.19 2.34 -22.39
C ARG A 546 35.06 3.23 -23.27
N GLU A 547 36.01 2.64 -23.99
CA GLU A 547 36.85 3.37 -24.93
C GLU A 547 36.03 3.90 -26.12
N GLY A 548 35.14 3.07 -26.67
CA GLY A 548 34.24 3.47 -27.75
C GLY A 548 33.30 4.60 -27.36
N ILE A 549 32.69 4.53 -26.18
CA ILE A 549 31.81 5.60 -25.67
C ILE A 549 32.59 6.90 -25.43
N LYS A 550 33.80 6.82 -24.87
CA LYS A 550 34.66 7.99 -24.70
C LYS A 550 34.95 8.68 -26.04
N LEU A 551 35.41 7.91 -27.03
CA LEU A 551 35.70 8.42 -28.38
C LEU A 551 34.45 8.95 -29.08
N TYR A 552 33.31 8.30 -28.90
CA TYR A 552 32.02 8.76 -29.42
C TYR A 552 31.65 10.14 -28.86
N LYS A 553 31.70 10.30 -27.53
CA LYS A 553 31.38 11.55 -26.84
C LYS A 553 32.31 12.69 -27.27
N GLU A 554 33.61 12.41 -27.42
CA GLU A 554 34.62 13.41 -27.75
C GLU A 554 34.60 13.81 -29.23
N LYS A 555 34.45 12.85 -30.16
CA LYS A 555 34.67 13.09 -31.60
C LYS A 555 33.40 13.14 -32.43
N PHE A 556 32.41 12.28 -32.15
CA PHE A 556 31.30 12.01 -33.07
C PHE A 556 29.96 12.61 -32.62
N ARG A 557 29.72 12.69 -31.31
CA ARG A 557 28.55 13.36 -30.73
C ARG A 557 28.47 14.86 -31.08
N PRO A 558 29.57 15.64 -31.11
CA PRO A 558 29.52 17.04 -31.58
C PRO A 558 29.14 17.18 -33.07
N GLN A 559 29.42 16.15 -33.87
CA GLN A 559 29.10 16.10 -35.30
C GLN A 559 27.66 15.62 -35.56
N LYS A 560 26.87 15.36 -34.50
CA LYS A 560 25.49 14.86 -34.56
C LYS A 560 25.35 13.50 -35.25
N LEU A 561 26.41 12.71 -35.27
CA LEU A 561 26.35 11.32 -35.74
C LEU A 561 25.64 10.45 -34.71
N THR A 562 24.85 9.48 -35.18
CA THR A 562 24.23 8.46 -34.33
C THR A 562 25.29 7.60 -33.66
N LEU A 563 24.91 6.90 -32.59
CA LEU A 563 25.81 5.99 -31.90
C LEU A 563 26.38 4.91 -32.85
N MET A 564 25.53 4.37 -33.73
CA MET A 564 25.93 3.33 -34.70
C MET A 564 26.93 3.85 -35.74
N GLU A 565 26.71 5.05 -36.30
CA GLU A 565 27.62 5.67 -37.26
C GLU A 565 28.96 6.08 -36.62
N GLY A 566 28.94 6.53 -35.36
CA GLY A 566 30.15 6.83 -34.61
C GLY A 566 30.94 5.57 -34.30
N PHE A 567 30.26 4.52 -33.85
CA PHE A 567 30.88 3.24 -33.54
C PHE A 567 31.43 2.54 -34.79
N GLU A 568 30.76 2.67 -35.93
CA GLU A 568 31.27 2.18 -37.21
C GLU A 568 32.66 2.75 -37.51
N GLN A 569 32.82 4.06 -37.32
CA GLN A 569 34.09 4.76 -37.56
C GLN A 569 35.14 4.48 -36.48
N ILE A 570 34.72 4.26 -35.23
CA ILE A 570 35.62 3.92 -34.12
C ILE A 570 36.15 2.49 -34.26
N PHE A 571 35.31 1.55 -34.69
CA PHE A 571 35.62 0.13 -34.78
C PHE A 571 35.88 -0.34 -36.22
N HIS A 572 35.98 0.58 -37.19
CA HIS A 572 36.30 0.29 -38.60
C HIS A 572 35.42 -0.79 -39.25
N LEU A 573 34.11 -0.74 -38.99
CA LEU A 573 33.15 -1.72 -39.52
C LEU A 573 32.71 -1.35 -40.94
N GLY A 574 32.78 -2.29 -41.88
CA GLY A 574 32.55 -2.02 -43.31
C GLY A 574 31.11 -1.74 -43.77
N SER A 575 30.10 -1.73 -42.88
CA SER A 575 28.72 -1.37 -43.24
C SER A 575 27.84 -1.03 -42.03
N SER A 576 27.21 0.14 -42.01
CA SER A 576 26.26 0.58 -40.96
C SER A 576 24.83 0.04 -41.14
N PRO A 577 24.30 -0.71 -40.16
CA PRO A 577 22.86 -0.93 -40.04
C PRO A 577 22.19 0.35 -39.48
N LYS A 578 21.21 0.89 -40.21
CA LYS A 578 20.38 2.03 -39.86
C LYS A 578 19.29 1.60 -38.88
N CYS A 579 19.67 1.42 -37.62
CA CYS A 579 18.77 1.03 -36.52
C CYS A 579 17.99 2.22 -35.91
N ASN A 580 17.78 3.30 -36.66
CA ASN A 580 17.20 4.56 -36.15
C ASN A 580 15.78 4.84 -36.68
N THR A 581 15.16 3.89 -37.40
CA THR A 581 13.84 4.04 -38.03
C THR A 581 13.01 2.75 -37.93
N PHE A 582 11.68 2.90 -37.93
CA PHE A 582 10.70 1.80 -37.96
C PHE A 582 10.01 1.65 -39.34
N LEU A 583 10.37 2.49 -40.31
CA LEU A 583 9.76 2.44 -41.65
C LEU A 583 10.35 1.26 -42.43
N LEU A 584 9.47 0.36 -42.91
CA LEU A 584 9.80 -0.77 -43.80
C LEU A 584 10.68 -0.38 -45.00
N THR A 585 10.60 0.87 -45.44
CA THR A 585 11.47 1.47 -46.46
C THR A 585 12.59 2.27 -45.78
N GLY A 586 13.57 1.61 -45.17
CA GLY A 586 14.72 2.29 -44.59
C GLY A 586 15.42 1.56 -43.43
N ASP A 587 14.73 0.65 -42.74
CA ASP A 587 15.33 -0.24 -41.75
C ASP A 587 16.11 -1.37 -42.45
N ASN A 588 17.42 -1.48 -42.16
CA ASN A 588 18.28 -2.58 -42.59
C ASN A 588 19.02 -3.23 -41.40
N CYS A 589 18.52 -3.02 -40.17
CA CYS A 589 19.08 -3.53 -38.92
C CYS A 589 18.62 -4.96 -38.62
N ASP A 590 18.74 -5.85 -39.62
CA ASP A 590 18.21 -7.22 -39.56
C ASP A 590 19.26 -8.33 -39.46
N ASN A 591 20.51 -8.03 -39.82
CA ASN A 591 21.60 -9.00 -39.92
C ASN A 591 22.71 -8.68 -38.92
N ALA A 592 23.09 -9.68 -38.12
CA ALA A 592 24.25 -9.62 -37.23
C ALA A 592 25.54 -9.42 -38.04
N ILE A 593 26.55 -8.78 -37.45
CA ILE A 593 27.80 -8.46 -38.13
C ILE A 593 28.72 -9.69 -38.13
N GLU A 594 29.28 -10.08 -39.28
CA GLU A 594 30.27 -11.15 -39.36
C GLU A 594 31.67 -10.64 -38.99
N CYS A 595 32.47 -11.48 -38.34
CA CYS A 595 33.78 -11.07 -37.83
C CYS A 595 34.83 -10.83 -38.93
N GLU A 596 34.55 -11.22 -40.18
CA GLU A 596 35.52 -11.15 -41.28
C GLU A 596 35.69 -9.73 -41.90
N LYS A 597 34.91 -8.73 -41.46
CA LYS A 597 34.85 -7.38 -42.08
C LYS A 597 35.65 -6.32 -41.31
N GLY A 598 36.98 -6.33 -41.43
CA GLY A 598 37.87 -5.29 -40.87
C GLY A 598 38.09 -5.37 -39.34
N LEU A 599 37.51 -6.38 -38.68
CA LEU A 599 37.62 -6.61 -37.24
C LEU A 599 38.89 -7.38 -36.83
N ASP A 600 39.61 -7.93 -37.81
CA ASP A 600 40.92 -8.61 -37.67
C ASP A 600 42.13 -7.66 -37.80
N GLU A 601 41.89 -6.35 -37.86
CA GLU A 601 42.93 -5.34 -38.07
C GLU A 601 43.43 -4.74 -36.74
N ASP A 602 44.68 -4.28 -36.68
CA ASP A 602 45.34 -3.68 -35.50
C ASP A 602 44.60 -2.47 -34.88
N LYS A 603 43.60 -1.93 -35.58
CA LYS A 603 42.78 -0.77 -35.17
C LYS A 603 41.38 -1.13 -34.70
N SER A 604 40.99 -2.40 -34.77
CA SER A 604 39.70 -2.92 -34.31
C SER A 604 39.89 -4.25 -33.56
N GLY A 605 38.79 -4.94 -33.24
CA GLY A 605 38.86 -6.24 -32.60
C GLY A 605 37.50 -6.94 -32.50
N PRO A 606 37.49 -8.25 -32.26
CA PRO A 606 36.26 -9.07 -32.19
C PRO A 606 35.27 -8.64 -31.10
N ALA A 607 35.73 -7.88 -30.09
CA ALA A 607 34.87 -7.25 -29.09
C ALA A 607 33.83 -6.29 -29.71
N ALA A 608 34.19 -5.60 -30.81
CA ALA A 608 33.29 -4.70 -31.51
C ALA A 608 32.09 -5.45 -32.13
N LYS A 609 32.29 -6.68 -32.62
CA LYS A 609 31.19 -7.53 -33.10
C LYS A 609 30.17 -7.81 -32.00
N LEU A 610 30.64 -8.16 -30.78
CA LEU A 610 29.74 -8.44 -29.66
C LEU A 610 28.92 -7.20 -29.26
N ILE A 611 29.54 -6.02 -29.28
CA ILE A 611 28.86 -4.74 -29.04
C ILE A 611 27.79 -4.50 -30.10
N PHE A 612 28.12 -4.60 -31.39
CA PHE A 612 27.18 -4.33 -32.47
C PHE A 612 26.01 -5.31 -32.54
N ASP A 613 26.28 -6.61 -32.35
CA ASP A 613 25.22 -7.62 -32.33
C ASP A 613 24.23 -7.36 -31.18
N ALA A 614 24.74 -6.91 -30.03
CA ALA A 614 23.89 -6.54 -28.90
C ALA A 614 23.02 -5.30 -29.21
N LEU A 615 23.57 -4.30 -29.91
CA LEU A 615 22.84 -3.11 -30.32
C LEU A 615 21.73 -3.40 -31.36
N ILE A 616 22.04 -4.21 -32.38
CA ILE A 616 21.06 -4.66 -33.40
C ILE A 616 19.91 -5.42 -32.75
N TYR A 617 20.22 -6.19 -31.70
CA TYR A 617 19.23 -6.97 -30.97
C TYR A 617 18.26 -6.09 -30.17
N VAL A 618 18.75 -5.05 -29.51
CA VAL A 618 17.91 -4.06 -28.81
C VAL A 618 16.93 -3.40 -29.80
N HIS A 619 17.40 -3.02 -31.00
CA HIS A 619 16.54 -2.47 -32.06
C HIS A 619 15.38 -3.41 -32.44
N LYS A 620 15.69 -4.66 -32.75
CA LYS A 620 14.71 -5.64 -33.23
C LYS A 620 13.58 -5.90 -32.23
N MET A 621 13.90 -5.92 -30.94
CA MET A 621 12.94 -6.06 -29.86
C MET A 621 11.90 -4.91 -29.85
N HIS A 622 12.36 -3.67 -29.99
CA HIS A 622 11.48 -2.49 -30.04
C HIS A 622 10.62 -2.48 -31.31
N HIS A 623 11.18 -2.93 -32.43
CA HIS A 623 10.48 -3.03 -33.71
C HIS A 623 9.30 -4.04 -33.66
N ASP A 624 9.51 -5.22 -33.10
CA ASP A 624 8.47 -6.26 -32.98
C ASP A 624 7.33 -5.84 -32.03
N TYR A 625 7.64 -5.09 -30.97
CA TYR A 625 6.66 -4.52 -30.05
C TYR A 625 5.75 -3.50 -30.74
N HIS A 626 6.35 -2.56 -31.47
CA HIS A 626 5.65 -1.51 -32.21
C HIS A 626 4.65 -2.12 -33.22
N ASN A 627 5.10 -3.07 -34.05
CA ASN A 627 4.24 -3.74 -35.04
C ASN A 627 3.04 -4.47 -34.40
N SER A 628 3.26 -5.07 -33.23
CA SER A 628 2.21 -5.78 -32.51
C SER A 628 1.16 -4.84 -31.90
N LEU A 629 1.55 -3.63 -31.47
CA LEU A 629 0.63 -2.59 -30.99
C LEU A 629 -0.27 -2.07 -32.12
N VAL A 630 0.31 -1.80 -33.29
CA VAL A 630 -0.44 -1.34 -34.48
C VAL A 630 -1.48 -2.38 -34.90
N ALA A 631 -1.12 -3.67 -34.89
CA ALA A 631 -2.04 -4.76 -35.19
C ALA A 631 -3.18 -4.89 -34.16
N ALA A 632 -2.92 -4.62 -32.88
CA ALA A 632 -3.94 -4.64 -31.83
C ALA A 632 -4.92 -3.46 -31.94
N ALA A 633 -4.44 -2.25 -32.27
CA ALA A 633 -5.28 -1.07 -32.50
C ALA A 633 -6.32 -1.31 -33.60
N ALA A 634 -5.91 -1.94 -34.71
CA ALA A 634 -6.79 -2.29 -35.82
C ALA A 634 -7.93 -3.26 -35.43
N PHE A 635 -7.72 -4.09 -34.39
CA PHE A 635 -8.71 -5.06 -33.92
C PHE A 635 -9.64 -4.50 -32.82
N VAL A 636 -9.12 -3.65 -31.94
CA VAL A 636 -9.84 -3.13 -30.77
C VAL A 636 -10.73 -1.95 -31.16
N ASN A 637 -10.24 -1.03 -31.99
CA ASN A 637 -10.95 0.21 -32.34
C ASN A 637 -12.40 0.01 -32.83
N PRO A 638 -12.72 -0.98 -33.71
CA PRO A 638 -14.10 -1.22 -34.15
C PRO A 638 -15.03 -1.74 -33.05
N LYS A 639 -14.49 -2.29 -31.95
CA LYS A 639 -15.27 -2.93 -30.86
C LYS A 639 -15.55 -1.99 -29.69
N LEU A 640 -14.88 -0.84 -29.63
CA LEU A 640 -15.03 0.13 -28.54
C LEU A 640 -16.41 0.78 -28.54
N ASN A 641 -17.01 0.98 -29.72
CA ASN A 641 -18.36 1.51 -29.85
C ASN A 641 -19.40 0.58 -29.22
N SER A 642 -19.35 -0.70 -29.60
CA SER A 642 -20.22 -1.74 -29.03
C SER A 642 -20.01 -1.93 -27.52
N MET A 643 -18.81 -1.69 -26.99
CA MET A 643 -18.51 -1.85 -25.57
C MET A 643 -19.21 -0.80 -24.71
N HIS A 644 -19.14 0.48 -25.09
CA HIS A 644 -19.71 1.55 -24.26
C HIS A 644 -21.24 1.62 -24.37
N ASP A 645 -21.80 1.34 -25.54
CA ASP A 645 -23.27 1.21 -25.72
C ASP A 645 -23.85 0.12 -24.81
N THR A 646 -23.08 -0.94 -24.60
CA THR A 646 -23.49 -2.10 -23.80
C THR A 646 -23.32 -1.89 -22.29
N PHE A 647 -22.23 -1.22 -21.87
CA PHE A 647 -21.83 -1.18 -20.46
C PHE A 647 -21.90 0.20 -19.80
N ALA A 648 -22.08 1.26 -20.59
CA ALA A 648 -22.25 2.63 -20.11
C ALA A 648 -23.46 3.37 -20.74
N PRO A 649 -24.68 2.80 -20.71
CA PRO A 649 -25.85 3.47 -21.25
C PRO A 649 -26.23 4.71 -20.42
N ILE A 650 -26.50 5.83 -21.10
CA ILE A 650 -26.71 7.17 -20.52
C ILE A 650 -27.83 7.15 -19.44
N PRO A 651 -27.53 7.44 -18.16
CA PRO A 651 -28.55 7.71 -17.14
C PRO A 651 -28.95 9.20 -17.10
N PRO A 652 -30.11 9.56 -16.51
CA PRO A 652 -30.54 10.96 -16.40
C PRO A 652 -29.58 11.78 -15.53
N PRO A 653 -29.45 13.10 -15.80
CA PRO A 653 -28.27 13.89 -15.44
C PRO A 653 -28.17 14.13 -13.94
N LYS A 654 -26.98 13.86 -13.39
CA LYS A 654 -26.44 14.51 -12.18
C LYS A 654 -24.93 14.64 -12.29
N ASP A 655 -24.48 15.84 -11.94
CA ASP A 655 -23.11 16.34 -11.99
C ASP A 655 -22.10 15.41 -11.30
N ASP A 656 -21.06 14.98 -12.02
CA ASP A 656 -19.70 14.76 -11.47
C ASP A 656 -18.67 14.31 -12.53
N ASP A 657 -17.60 15.09 -12.69
CA ASP A 657 -16.43 14.88 -13.57
C ASP A 657 -15.48 13.75 -13.12
N LYS A 658 -16.00 12.52 -13.02
CA LYS A 658 -15.21 11.35 -12.60
C LYS A 658 -14.62 10.56 -13.78
N TRP A 659 -15.16 10.68 -15.00
CA TRP A 659 -14.76 9.82 -16.12
C TRP A 659 -13.39 10.16 -16.73
N VAL A 660 -13.01 11.44 -16.78
CA VAL A 660 -11.69 11.89 -17.24
C VAL A 660 -10.55 11.35 -16.36
N LYS A 661 -10.80 11.17 -15.05
CA LYS A 661 -9.84 10.59 -14.10
C LYS A 661 -9.62 9.09 -14.34
N ILE A 662 -10.68 8.35 -14.69
CA ILE A 662 -10.59 6.92 -15.03
C ILE A 662 -9.74 6.71 -16.28
N LEU A 663 -9.79 7.64 -17.25
CA LEU A 663 -8.97 7.59 -18.45
C LEU A 663 -7.49 7.82 -18.17
N LEU A 664 -7.17 8.74 -17.25
CA LEU A 664 -5.81 8.93 -16.76
C LEU A 664 -5.31 7.69 -15.99
N ASP A 665 -6.18 7.02 -15.23
CA ASP A 665 -5.87 5.77 -14.53
C ASP A 665 -5.68 4.59 -15.50
N LEU A 666 -6.50 4.48 -16.56
CA LEU A 666 -6.38 3.50 -17.65
C LEU A 666 -5.09 3.69 -18.47
N LEU A 667 -4.69 4.94 -18.71
CA LEU A 667 -3.43 5.30 -19.35
C LEU A 667 -2.22 4.81 -18.56
N GLY A 668 -2.25 4.97 -17.23
CA GLY A 668 -1.20 4.48 -16.33
C GLY A 668 -1.21 2.96 -16.16
N PHE A 669 -2.37 2.30 -16.22
CA PHE A 669 -2.51 0.86 -15.94
C PHE A 669 -2.40 -0.03 -17.18
N GLY A 670 -2.92 0.41 -18.33
CA GLY A 670 -2.93 -0.33 -19.59
C GLY A 670 -1.53 -0.52 -20.18
N THR A 671 -0.66 0.49 -20.03
CA THR A 671 0.74 0.44 -20.43
C THR A 671 1.53 -0.61 -19.64
N LEU A 672 1.32 -0.70 -18.33
CA LEU A 672 2.04 -1.63 -17.45
C LEU A 672 1.60 -3.09 -17.64
N THR A 673 0.34 -3.33 -17.98
CA THR A 673 -0.24 -4.68 -18.06
C THR A 673 -0.12 -5.32 -19.46
N VAL A 674 0.11 -4.52 -20.50
CA VAL A 674 0.33 -5.00 -21.89
C VAL A 674 1.81 -5.17 -22.21
N ALA A 675 2.63 -4.18 -21.86
CA ALA A 675 4.05 -4.18 -22.17
C ALA A 675 4.82 -5.15 -21.25
N ALA A 676 4.51 -5.18 -19.95
CA ALA A 676 5.26 -6.01 -19.01
C ALA A 676 5.22 -7.52 -19.38
N PRO A 677 4.09 -8.14 -19.76
CA PRO A 677 4.10 -9.55 -20.20
C PRO A 677 4.79 -9.83 -21.54
N PHE A 678 4.90 -8.83 -22.43
CA PHE A 678 5.60 -8.95 -23.72
C PHE A 678 7.10 -9.04 -23.51
N PHE A 679 7.69 -8.05 -22.82
CA PHE A 679 9.11 -8.02 -22.52
C PHE A 679 9.50 -9.08 -21.47
N ASN A 680 8.61 -9.44 -20.54
CA ASN A 680 8.85 -10.53 -19.57
C ASN A 680 9.00 -11.92 -20.23
N ASN A 681 8.32 -12.21 -21.35
CA ASN A 681 8.53 -13.47 -22.07
C ASN A 681 9.86 -13.50 -22.84
N PHE A 682 10.36 -12.34 -23.25
CA PHE A 682 11.65 -12.16 -23.91
C PHE A 682 12.83 -12.19 -22.92
N LEU A 683 12.69 -11.54 -21.76
CA LEU A 683 13.73 -11.50 -20.73
C LEU A 683 13.94 -12.85 -20.05
N ARG A 684 12.89 -13.69 -19.96
CA ARG A 684 12.95 -15.04 -19.37
C ARG A 684 13.67 -16.08 -20.23
N THR A 685 13.84 -15.84 -21.51
CA THR A 685 14.51 -16.76 -22.44
C THR A 685 16.01 -16.45 -22.62
N LEU A 686 16.50 -15.37 -21.99
CA LEU A 686 17.92 -15.00 -21.98
C LEU A 686 18.67 -15.74 -20.85
N PRO A 687 19.79 -16.44 -21.13
CA PRO A 687 20.51 -17.26 -20.15
C PRO A 687 21.00 -16.51 -18.92
N TYR A 688 21.25 -15.21 -19.03
CA TYR A 688 21.67 -14.36 -17.92
C TYR A 688 20.62 -14.27 -16.80
N PHE A 689 19.33 -14.36 -17.14
CA PHE A 689 18.21 -14.19 -16.20
C PHE A 689 17.59 -15.50 -15.69
N ILE A 690 17.98 -16.65 -16.24
CA ILE A 690 17.47 -17.98 -15.84
C ILE A 690 17.92 -18.38 -14.41
N PRO A 691 19.18 -18.14 -13.97
CA PRO A 691 19.63 -18.47 -12.62
C PRO A 691 19.68 -17.28 -11.63
N ARG A 692 19.27 -16.06 -12.02
CA ARG A 692 19.43 -14.83 -11.23
C ARG A 692 18.12 -14.05 -11.07
N GLU A 693 17.32 -14.45 -10.07
CA GLU A 693 15.99 -13.90 -9.78
C GLU A 693 15.99 -12.37 -9.51
N SER A 694 17.06 -11.82 -8.93
CA SER A 694 17.22 -10.38 -8.67
C SER A 694 17.52 -9.55 -9.93
N SER A 695 18.29 -10.10 -10.87
CA SER A 695 18.62 -9.46 -12.15
C SER A 695 17.42 -9.46 -13.10
N LEU A 696 16.60 -10.52 -13.09
CA LEU A 696 15.34 -10.59 -13.84
C LEU A 696 14.36 -9.49 -13.40
N ASN A 697 14.35 -9.15 -12.10
CA ASN A 697 13.55 -8.05 -11.57
C ASN A 697 14.08 -6.68 -12.03
N ASN A 698 15.40 -6.46 -12.06
CA ASN A 698 15.98 -5.20 -12.54
C ASN A 698 15.76 -4.97 -14.06
N ALA A 699 15.80 -6.03 -14.87
CA ALA A 699 15.48 -5.94 -16.30
C ALA A 699 13.97 -5.76 -16.57
N LYS A 700 13.12 -6.35 -15.71
CA LYS A 700 11.68 -6.09 -15.67
C LYS A 700 11.37 -4.63 -15.31
N ASP A 701 12.18 -4.02 -14.45
CA ASP A 701 12.06 -2.61 -14.05
C ASP A 701 12.58 -1.64 -15.13
N PHE A 702 13.58 -2.06 -15.91
CA PHE A 702 14.04 -1.39 -17.13
C PHE A 702 12.91 -1.21 -18.16
N THR A 703 12.12 -2.27 -18.38
CA THR A 703 10.92 -2.19 -19.23
C THR A 703 9.92 -1.15 -18.68
N MET A 704 9.78 -1.07 -17.36
CA MET A 704 8.86 -0.14 -16.69
C MET A 704 9.32 1.32 -16.77
N GLY A 705 10.63 1.59 -16.85
CA GLY A 705 11.18 2.93 -17.07
C GLY A 705 10.89 3.49 -18.47
N VAL A 706 10.96 2.63 -19.50
CA VAL A 706 10.56 2.98 -20.88
C VAL A 706 9.06 3.25 -20.96
N ILE A 707 8.26 2.44 -20.25
CA ILE A 707 6.80 2.60 -20.10
C ILE A 707 6.42 3.90 -19.35
N GLY A 708 7.22 4.33 -18.37
CA GLY A 708 7.00 5.60 -17.68
C GLY A 708 7.01 6.79 -18.64
N THR A 709 7.91 6.78 -19.63
CA THR A 709 8.00 7.85 -20.63
C THR A 709 6.92 7.84 -21.70
N THR A 710 6.35 6.68 -22.03
CA THR A 710 5.18 6.61 -22.93
C THR A 710 3.93 7.22 -22.27
N THR A 711 3.81 7.07 -20.95
CA THR A 711 2.73 7.67 -20.15
C THR A 711 2.84 9.21 -20.07
N SER A 712 4.06 9.74 -19.99
CA SER A 712 4.30 11.20 -19.96
C SER A 712 4.03 11.87 -21.31
N ILE A 713 4.43 11.27 -22.43
CA ILE A 713 4.21 11.83 -23.78
C ILE A 713 2.71 11.81 -24.15
N ALA A 714 1.98 10.76 -23.77
CA ALA A 714 0.54 10.69 -23.98
C ALA A 714 -0.24 11.76 -23.19
N LYS A 715 0.29 12.19 -22.03
CA LYS A 715 -0.28 13.25 -21.20
C LYS A 715 -0.03 14.65 -21.79
N GLU A 716 1.07 14.86 -22.51
CA GLU A 716 1.44 16.12 -23.16
C GLU A 716 0.61 16.43 -24.42
N LEU A 717 -0.01 15.41 -25.04
CA LEU A 717 -0.83 15.56 -26.24
C LEU A 717 -2.30 15.96 -25.93
N LEU A 718 -2.65 16.24 -24.67
CA LEU A 718 -4.02 16.53 -24.24
C LEU A 718 -4.35 18.04 -24.23
N PRO A 719 -5.46 18.50 -24.85
CA PRO A 719 -5.95 19.86 -24.69
C PRO A 719 -6.59 20.08 -23.30
N PRO A 720 -6.62 21.34 -22.79
CA PRO A 720 -7.12 21.64 -21.46
C PRO A 720 -8.65 21.56 -21.36
N LYS A 721 -9.10 21.31 -20.12
CA LYS A 721 -10.48 21.21 -19.62
C LYS A 721 -11.52 22.01 -20.44
N GLU A 722 -12.50 21.29 -20.99
CA GLU A 722 -13.83 21.84 -21.24
C GLU A 722 -14.88 21.01 -20.49
N ASP A 723 -15.81 21.72 -19.85
CA ASP A 723 -16.93 21.16 -19.08
C ASP A 723 -17.91 20.46 -20.04
N SER A 724 -18.14 19.15 -19.89
CA SER A 724 -19.23 18.49 -20.61
C SER A 724 -19.77 17.27 -19.88
N ASP A 725 -21.09 17.24 -19.72
CA ASP A 725 -21.88 16.13 -19.17
C ASP A 725 -21.69 14.81 -19.95
N TRP A 726 -21.92 13.67 -19.29
CA TRP A 726 -21.93 12.37 -19.96
C TRP A 726 -23.12 12.26 -20.94
N ASN A 727 -22.84 12.55 -22.20
CA ASN A 727 -23.79 12.61 -23.30
C ASN A 727 -23.27 11.82 -24.53
N PRO A 728 -24.05 11.68 -25.63
CA PRO A 728 -23.61 10.96 -26.82
C PRO A 728 -22.31 11.51 -27.44
N GLN A 729 -22.05 12.81 -27.30
CA GLN A 729 -20.81 13.45 -27.76
C GLN A 729 -19.62 13.08 -26.87
N ALA A 730 -19.81 12.96 -25.55
CA ALA A 730 -18.80 12.48 -24.61
C ALA A 730 -18.48 10.97 -24.78
N GLN A 731 -19.49 10.14 -25.11
CA GLN A 731 -19.30 8.72 -25.46
C GLN A 731 -18.48 8.53 -26.75
N ASN A 732 -18.78 9.32 -27.79
CA ASN A 732 -18.02 9.31 -29.04
C ASN A 732 -16.59 9.82 -28.84
N LYS A 733 -16.42 10.87 -28.03
CA LYS A 733 -15.11 11.36 -27.59
C LYS A 733 -14.33 10.26 -26.86
N PHE A 734 -14.90 9.59 -25.86
CA PHE A 734 -14.26 8.48 -25.13
C PHE A 734 -13.74 7.38 -26.07
N SER A 735 -14.53 7.00 -27.08
CA SER A 735 -14.16 5.95 -28.05
C SER A 735 -13.08 6.40 -29.02
N SER A 736 -13.13 7.65 -29.50
CA SER A 736 -12.07 8.27 -30.30
C SER A 736 -10.77 8.36 -29.50
N TYR A 737 -10.84 8.79 -28.25
CA TYR A 737 -9.69 8.93 -27.35
C TYR A 737 -9.03 7.59 -27.01
N LEU A 738 -9.79 6.53 -26.73
CA LEU A 738 -9.22 5.21 -26.45
C LEU A 738 -8.53 4.59 -27.69
N GLY A 739 -8.98 4.94 -28.90
CA GLY A 739 -8.27 4.64 -30.15
C GLY A 739 -6.97 5.45 -30.32
N GLU A 740 -6.99 6.73 -29.95
CA GLU A 740 -5.80 7.60 -29.94
C GLU A 740 -4.75 7.16 -28.91
N VAL A 741 -5.15 6.57 -27.78
CA VAL A 741 -4.25 6.02 -26.75
C VAL A 741 -3.37 4.89 -27.31
N LEU A 742 -3.95 3.97 -28.09
CA LEU A 742 -3.20 2.87 -28.70
C LEU A 742 -2.20 3.38 -29.76
N ASN A 743 -2.59 4.41 -30.52
CA ASN A 743 -1.69 5.11 -31.43
C ASN A 743 -0.58 5.86 -30.69
N GLY A 744 -0.89 6.46 -29.54
CA GLY A 744 0.08 7.12 -28.66
C GLY A 744 1.12 6.15 -28.09
N TRP A 745 0.74 4.91 -27.77
CA TRP A 745 1.69 3.87 -27.33
C TRP A 745 2.65 3.46 -28.46
N SER A 746 2.14 3.35 -29.68
CA SER A 746 2.94 3.05 -30.88
C SER A 746 3.99 4.15 -31.12
N HIS A 747 3.55 5.41 -31.12
CA HIS A 747 4.41 6.58 -31.33
C HIS A 747 5.45 6.77 -30.20
N ALA A 748 5.10 6.40 -28.98
CA ALA A 748 6.03 6.49 -27.87
C ALA A 748 7.10 5.39 -27.88
N SER A 749 6.81 4.19 -28.44
CA SER A 749 7.84 3.19 -28.75
C SER A 749 8.85 3.73 -29.77
N GLU A 750 8.38 4.51 -30.76
CA GLU A 750 9.26 5.15 -31.74
C GLU A 750 10.24 6.15 -31.09
N LYS A 751 9.72 6.97 -30.17
CA LYS A 751 10.50 7.97 -29.43
C LYS A 751 11.46 7.35 -28.41
N SER A 752 11.27 6.10 -28.00
CA SER A 752 12.22 5.40 -27.13
C SER A 752 13.45 4.92 -27.90
N LEU A 753 13.26 4.37 -29.10
CA LEU A 753 14.38 3.91 -29.94
C LEU A 753 15.26 5.08 -30.38
N SER A 754 14.66 6.23 -30.72
CA SER A 754 15.40 7.43 -31.10
C SER A 754 16.26 8.04 -29.99
N ARG A 755 16.03 7.69 -28.71
CA ARG A 755 16.90 8.12 -27.61
C ARG A 755 18.26 7.41 -27.59
N PHE A 756 18.31 6.16 -28.05
CA PHE A 756 19.53 5.36 -28.08
C PHE A 756 20.23 5.45 -29.45
N PHE A 757 19.44 5.35 -30.52
CA PHE A 757 19.94 5.25 -31.89
C PHE A 757 19.74 6.53 -32.71
N GLY A 758 19.19 7.60 -32.11
CA GLY A 758 19.06 8.90 -32.76
C GLY A 758 20.36 9.71 -32.76
N ALA A 759 20.31 10.89 -33.37
CA ALA A 759 21.41 11.84 -33.35
C ALA A 759 21.59 12.40 -31.92
N SER A 760 22.80 12.26 -31.36
CA SER A 760 23.18 12.80 -30.05
C SER A 760 22.43 12.22 -28.82
N PRO A 761 22.55 10.91 -28.52
CA PRO A 761 22.05 10.31 -27.28
C PRO A 761 22.64 11.01 -26.04
N THR A 762 21.89 11.01 -24.94
CA THR A 762 22.33 11.62 -23.66
C THR A 762 23.29 10.72 -22.91
N ASP A 763 24.10 11.28 -21.99
CA ASP A 763 25.00 10.45 -21.16
C ASP A 763 24.24 9.40 -20.35
N ALA A 764 23.05 9.76 -19.86
CA ALA A 764 22.14 8.81 -19.22
C ALA A 764 21.66 7.68 -20.15
N ALA A 765 21.43 7.96 -21.44
CA ALA A 765 21.05 6.93 -22.41
C ALA A 765 22.22 5.99 -22.74
N LEU A 766 23.46 6.52 -22.76
CA LEU A 766 24.67 5.73 -22.99
C LEU A 766 25.03 4.85 -21.78
N ASP A 767 24.97 5.39 -20.57
CA ASP A 767 25.18 4.64 -19.32
C ASP A 767 24.12 3.55 -19.14
N GLN A 768 22.90 3.81 -19.62
CA GLN A 768 21.81 2.82 -19.61
C GLN A 768 22.07 1.69 -20.60
N LEU A 769 22.48 2.02 -21.83
CA LEU A 769 22.81 1.06 -22.87
C LEU A 769 23.99 0.15 -22.47
N GLU A 770 24.98 0.69 -21.74
CA GLU A 770 26.07 -0.09 -21.14
C GLU A 770 25.56 -1.21 -20.24
N GLY A 771 24.57 -0.91 -19.40
CA GLY A 771 23.96 -1.90 -18.51
C GLY A 771 23.16 -2.99 -19.24
N GLU A 772 22.60 -2.69 -20.42
CA GLU A 772 21.75 -3.60 -21.20
C GLU A 772 22.56 -4.62 -22.00
N ILE A 773 23.71 -4.21 -22.53
CA ILE A 773 24.57 -5.08 -23.35
C ILE A 773 25.67 -5.77 -22.54
N ALA A 774 25.94 -5.29 -21.31
CA ALA A 774 26.94 -5.88 -20.42
C ALA A 774 26.68 -7.37 -20.22
N ASN A 775 27.74 -8.18 -20.39
CA ASN A 775 27.70 -9.65 -20.31
C ASN A 775 27.04 -10.36 -21.52
N GLY A 776 26.85 -9.71 -22.67
CA GLY A 776 26.45 -10.36 -23.95
C GLY A 776 24.99 -10.85 -24.03
N LEU A 777 24.36 -10.68 -25.19
CA LEU A 777 22.94 -11.02 -25.45
C LEU A 777 22.78 -12.32 -26.27
N GLU A 778 21.62 -13.00 -26.15
CA GLU A 778 21.28 -14.24 -26.87
C GLU A 778 19.92 -14.14 -27.60
N ARG A 779 19.69 -14.95 -28.65
CA ARG A 779 18.44 -14.94 -29.46
C ARG A 779 17.29 -15.71 -28.76
N PRO A 780 16.11 -15.10 -28.53
CA PRO A 780 14.94 -15.79 -28.01
C PRO A 780 14.05 -16.32 -29.13
N GLU A 781 13.24 -17.33 -28.82
CA GLU A 781 12.23 -17.87 -29.73
C GLU A 781 11.19 -16.83 -30.16
N LYS A 782 10.81 -16.90 -31.43
CA LYS A 782 9.90 -15.98 -32.12
C LYS A 782 8.49 -16.07 -31.52
N MET A 783 8.08 -15.08 -30.73
CA MET A 783 6.72 -15.01 -30.17
C MET A 783 5.72 -14.46 -31.22
N THR A 784 4.54 -15.05 -31.35
CA THR A 784 3.58 -14.70 -32.42
C THR A 784 2.63 -13.56 -32.00
N ALA A 785 2.31 -12.68 -32.96
CA ALA A 785 1.44 -11.51 -32.77
C ALA A 785 0.04 -11.83 -32.18
N GLY A 786 -0.44 -13.07 -32.33
CA GLY A 786 -1.75 -13.51 -31.82
C GLY A 786 -1.84 -13.53 -30.29
N THR A 787 -0.80 -13.99 -29.60
CA THR A 787 -0.82 -14.12 -28.13
C THR A 787 -0.78 -12.78 -27.42
N LEU A 788 -0.17 -11.76 -28.02
CA LEU A 788 -0.12 -10.41 -27.45
C LEU A 788 -1.46 -9.67 -27.62
N ARG A 789 -2.12 -9.82 -28.78
CA ARG A 789 -3.46 -9.28 -29.05
C ARG A 789 -4.50 -9.72 -28.01
N ASP A 790 -4.45 -10.99 -27.60
CA ASP A 790 -5.39 -11.55 -26.63
C ASP A 790 -5.18 -10.98 -25.21
N LYS A 791 -3.94 -10.66 -24.84
CA LYS A 791 -3.61 -10.02 -23.55
C LYS A 791 -4.05 -8.55 -23.52
N ILE A 792 -3.83 -7.80 -24.61
CA ILE A 792 -4.29 -6.40 -24.76
C ILE A 792 -5.80 -6.32 -24.63
N THR A 793 -6.50 -7.20 -25.33
CA THR A 793 -7.96 -7.31 -25.27
C THR A 793 -8.42 -7.57 -23.83
N LYS A 794 -7.85 -8.58 -23.15
CA LYS A 794 -8.22 -8.88 -21.75
C LYS A 794 -7.98 -7.72 -20.79
N THR A 795 -6.92 -6.93 -20.97
CA THR A 795 -6.63 -5.76 -20.13
C THR A 795 -7.64 -4.64 -20.33
N ILE A 796 -7.91 -4.25 -21.58
CA ILE A 796 -8.80 -3.12 -21.90
C ILE A 796 -10.24 -3.43 -21.45
N PHE A 797 -10.73 -4.64 -21.77
CA PHE A 797 -12.08 -5.05 -21.39
C PHE A 797 -12.19 -5.41 -19.90
N GLY A 798 -11.17 -6.04 -19.32
CA GLY A 798 -11.16 -6.47 -17.91
C GLY A 798 -11.14 -5.30 -16.92
N PHE A 799 -10.49 -4.18 -17.25
CA PHE A 799 -10.43 -3.01 -16.38
C PHE A 799 -11.51 -1.96 -16.70
N GLY A 800 -11.86 -1.79 -17.98
CA GLY A 800 -12.87 -0.82 -18.42
C GLY A 800 -14.28 -1.16 -17.97
N ILE A 801 -14.70 -2.43 -18.13
CA ILE A 801 -16.08 -2.85 -17.86
C ILE A 801 -16.50 -2.67 -16.37
N PRO A 802 -15.72 -3.09 -15.36
CA PRO A 802 -16.09 -2.90 -13.96
C PRO A 802 -16.28 -1.42 -13.57
N HIS A 803 -15.49 -0.53 -14.18
CA HIS A 803 -15.62 0.90 -13.95
C HIS A 803 -16.89 1.41 -14.61
N LEU A 804 -17.12 1.10 -15.89
CA LEU A 804 -18.33 1.50 -16.62
C LEU A 804 -19.62 1.06 -15.90
N TRP A 805 -19.67 -0.14 -15.30
CA TRP A 805 -20.81 -0.61 -14.50
C TRP A 805 -21.08 0.20 -13.23
N ARG A 806 -20.03 0.68 -12.56
CA ARG A 806 -20.18 1.57 -11.39
C ARG A 806 -20.80 2.91 -11.78
N PHE A 807 -20.48 3.42 -12.96
CA PHE A 807 -21.01 4.70 -13.46
C PHE A 807 -22.41 4.57 -14.05
N SER A 808 -22.67 3.50 -14.81
CA SER A 808 -23.94 3.28 -15.50
C SER A 808 -25.00 2.60 -14.65
N LYS A 809 -24.64 2.17 -13.43
CA LYS A 809 -25.48 1.40 -12.50
C LYS A 809 -26.10 0.14 -13.14
N SER A 810 -25.47 -0.39 -14.18
CA SER A 810 -25.89 -1.59 -14.90
C SER A 810 -24.92 -2.73 -14.56
N TYR A 811 -25.42 -3.84 -13.99
CA TYR A 811 -24.59 -4.95 -13.49
C TYR A 811 -24.93 -6.24 -14.25
N ALA A 812 -23.92 -6.89 -14.86
CA ALA A 812 -24.10 -8.24 -15.44
C ALA A 812 -23.80 -9.31 -14.38
N PHE A 813 -24.49 -10.45 -14.47
CA PHE A 813 -24.37 -11.56 -13.53
C PHE A 813 -24.55 -12.91 -14.24
N ILE A 814 -24.23 -14.01 -13.55
CA ILE A 814 -24.35 -15.36 -14.08
C ILE A 814 -25.63 -16.01 -13.55
N LEU A 815 -26.48 -16.43 -14.47
CA LEU A 815 -27.73 -17.11 -14.23
C LEU A 815 -27.54 -18.62 -14.34
N ASP A 816 -27.73 -19.35 -13.25
CA ASP A 816 -27.87 -20.82 -13.31
C ASP A 816 -29.28 -21.16 -13.78
N SER A 817 -29.41 -21.70 -14.99
CA SER A 817 -30.74 -22.00 -15.53
C SER A 817 -31.44 -23.21 -14.92
N GLY A 818 -30.73 -24.00 -14.10
CA GLY A 818 -31.22 -25.26 -13.54
C GLY A 818 -31.48 -26.35 -14.59
N ALA A 819 -31.08 -26.13 -15.85
CA ALA A 819 -31.32 -27.04 -16.96
C ALA A 819 -30.06 -27.87 -17.28
N ASP A 820 -30.28 -29.13 -17.67
CA ASP A 820 -29.21 -29.99 -18.21
C ASP A 820 -28.66 -29.41 -19.51
N CYS A 821 -27.39 -29.66 -19.80
CA CYS A 821 -26.72 -29.12 -20.99
C CYS A 821 -27.39 -29.50 -22.32
N ASN A 822 -28.15 -30.60 -22.34
CA ASN A 822 -28.88 -31.09 -23.50
C ASN A 822 -30.33 -30.59 -23.59
N ALA A 823 -30.82 -29.87 -22.56
CA ALA A 823 -32.19 -29.37 -22.55
C ALA A 823 -32.33 -28.16 -23.49
N ASN A 824 -33.15 -28.31 -24.53
CA ASN A 824 -33.48 -27.23 -25.46
C ASN A 824 -34.49 -26.26 -24.81
N ARG A 825 -34.01 -25.11 -24.33
CA ARG A 825 -34.87 -23.94 -24.05
C ARG A 825 -34.73 -22.90 -25.17
N PRO A 826 -35.82 -22.38 -25.76
CA PRO A 826 -35.76 -21.69 -27.05
C PRO A 826 -35.10 -20.32 -27.06
N THR A 827 -34.92 -19.66 -25.91
CA THR A 827 -34.63 -18.22 -25.86
C THR A 827 -33.17 -17.82 -25.64
N MET A 828 -32.24 -18.73 -25.28
CA MET A 828 -30.86 -18.34 -24.87
C MET A 828 -29.72 -19.20 -25.44
N ASN A 829 -29.98 -20.03 -26.46
CA ASN A 829 -29.06 -21.08 -26.93
C ASN A 829 -27.65 -20.65 -27.41
N ARG A 830 -27.31 -19.36 -27.52
CA ARG A 830 -26.02 -18.88 -28.05
C ARG A 830 -24.99 -18.36 -27.03
N ALA A 831 -25.34 -18.26 -25.75
CA ALA A 831 -24.44 -17.69 -24.72
C ALA A 831 -24.41 -18.50 -23.40
N GLY A 832 -24.88 -19.73 -23.44
CA GLY A 832 -24.87 -20.64 -22.29
C GLY A 832 -23.64 -21.55 -22.30
N VAL A 833 -22.94 -21.68 -21.17
CA VAL A 833 -21.83 -22.62 -20.99
C VAL A 833 -22.28 -23.80 -20.16
N CYS A 834 -21.87 -25.00 -20.59
CA CYS A 834 -22.07 -26.24 -19.85
C CYS A 834 -20.92 -26.44 -18.86
N VAL A 835 -21.22 -26.53 -17.57
CA VAL A 835 -20.26 -26.89 -16.52
C VAL A 835 -20.89 -27.96 -15.66
N ASN A 836 -20.23 -29.11 -15.53
CA ASN A 836 -20.68 -30.26 -14.73
C ASN A 836 -22.12 -30.73 -15.06
N GLY A 837 -22.49 -30.72 -16.34
CA GLY A 837 -23.81 -31.17 -16.80
C GLY A 837 -24.93 -30.13 -16.67
N ARG A 838 -24.67 -28.97 -16.04
CA ARG A 838 -25.62 -27.85 -15.89
C ARG A 838 -25.27 -26.67 -16.78
N LYS A 839 -26.31 -25.93 -17.22
CA LYS A 839 -26.19 -24.83 -18.17
C LYS A 839 -26.30 -23.46 -17.48
N TYR A 840 -25.27 -22.63 -17.63
CA TYR A 840 -25.16 -21.29 -17.04
C TYR A 840 -25.13 -20.21 -18.12
N TYR A 841 -25.74 -19.04 -17.87
CA TYR A 841 -25.81 -17.92 -18.83
C TYR A 841 -25.29 -16.62 -18.24
N LEU A 842 -24.52 -15.84 -19.01
CA LEU A 842 -24.21 -14.45 -18.65
C LEU A 842 -25.37 -13.55 -19.08
N VAL A 843 -25.96 -12.82 -18.13
CA VAL A 843 -27.15 -12.00 -18.36
C VAL A 843 -27.03 -10.62 -17.72
N MET A 844 -27.90 -9.70 -18.14
CA MET A 844 -28.08 -8.40 -17.50
C MET A 844 -29.57 -8.01 -17.40
N PRO A 845 -29.92 -7.13 -16.44
CA PRO A 845 -31.20 -6.41 -16.37
C PRO A 845 -31.61 -5.79 -17.70
N ASP A 846 -32.82 -6.09 -18.21
CA ASP A 846 -33.45 -5.28 -19.24
C ASP A 846 -34.04 -4.01 -18.59
N LYS A 847 -33.76 -2.83 -19.16
CA LYS A 847 -34.14 -1.54 -18.57
C LYS A 847 -35.65 -1.28 -18.64
N ASP A 848 -36.35 -1.89 -19.61
CA ASP A 848 -37.74 -1.57 -19.94
C ASP A 848 -38.69 -2.77 -19.82
N GLN A 849 -38.17 -3.97 -19.55
CA GLN A 849 -38.97 -5.19 -19.39
C GLN A 849 -38.49 -5.95 -18.16
N ALA A 850 -39.40 -6.53 -17.37
CA ALA A 850 -39.07 -7.36 -16.21
C ALA A 850 -38.44 -8.72 -16.61
N ARG A 851 -37.34 -8.68 -17.37
CA ARG A 851 -36.67 -9.81 -18.03
C ARG A 851 -35.16 -9.64 -17.97
N PHE A 852 -34.45 -10.76 -18.10
CA PHE A 852 -32.99 -10.78 -18.24
C PHE A 852 -32.63 -11.00 -19.70
N ILE A 853 -31.73 -10.17 -20.22
CA ILE A 853 -31.26 -10.24 -21.61
C ILE A 853 -29.78 -10.60 -21.65
N LEU A 854 -29.34 -11.14 -22.78
CA LEU A 854 -27.92 -11.31 -23.04
C LEU A 854 -27.28 -9.93 -23.28
N PRO A 855 -26.10 -9.65 -22.70
CA PRO A 855 -25.37 -8.44 -23.02
C PRO A 855 -25.09 -8.37 -24.54
N PRO A 856 -25.49 -7.28 -25.23
CA PRO A 856 -25.18 -7.08 -26.65
C PRO A 856 -23.68 -7.26 -26.95
N GLY A 857 -23.33 -7.94 -28.05
CA GLY A 857 -21.93 -8.12 -28.47
C GLY A 857 -21.18 -9.33 -27.89
N PHE A 858 -21.78 -10.11 -26.98
CA PHE A 858 -21.14 -11.25 -26.32
C PHE A 858 -21.31 -12.61 -27.00
N GLY A 859 -21.91 -12.66 -28.20
CA GLY A 859 -22.15 -13.91 -28.94
C GLY A 859 -20.88 -14.67 -29.38
N SER A 860 -19.68 -14.11 -29.20
CA SER A 860 -18.40 -14.69 -29.65
C SER A 860 -17.27 -14.73 -28.60
N LEU A 861 -17.46 -14.17 -27.40
CA LEU A 861 -16.44 -14.14 -26.34
C LEU A 861 -16.74 -15.18 -25.25
N ASN A 862 -15.93 -16.24 -25.17
CA ASN A 862 -16.07 -17.33 -24.20
C ASN A 862 -15.42 -17.01 -22.84
N LEU A 863 -15.85 -15.91 -22.20
CA LEU A 863 -15.27 -15.40 -20.94
C LEU A 863 -15.47 -16.32 -19.73
N ILE A 864 -16.54 -17.11 -19.71
CA ILE A 864 -16.82 -18.06 -18.63
C ILE A 864 -15.80 -19.21 -18.66
N VAL A 865 -15.47 -19.73 -19.84
CA VAL A 865 -14.50 -20.82 -20.01
C VAL A 865 -13.08 -20.39 -19.59
N GLY A 866 -12.69 -19.15 -19.88
CA GLY A 866 -11.37 -18.61 -19.48
C GLY A 866 -11.23 -18.31 -17.98
N SER A 867 -12.34 -18.01 -17.29
CA SER A 867 -12.34 -17.70 -15.85
C SER A 867 -12.21 -18.94 -14.97
N VAL A 868 -12.68 -20.09 -15.46
CA VAL A 868 -12.63 -21.38 -14.75
C VAL A 868 -11.28 -22.09 -14.95
N ASN A 869 -10.47 -21.68 -15.94
CA ASN A 869 -9.31 -22.46 -16.38
C ASN A 869 -8.02 -21.65 -16.59
N THR A 870 -7.69 -20.70 -15.70
CA THR A 870 -6.41 -19.95 -15.77
C THR A 870 -5.50 -20.18 -14.57
N ASN A 871 -4.62 -21.18 -14.73
CA ASN A 871 -3.25 -21.34 -14.20
C ASN A 871 -2.83 -20.49 -12.98
N GLY A 872 -2.78 -21.12 -11.80
CA GLY A 872 -1.88 -20.71 -10.72
C GLY A 872 -2.34 -20.91 -9.27
N ASP A 873 -3.59 -21.30 -9.01
CA ASP A 873 -4.09 -21.49 -7.63
C ASP A 873 -4.08 -22.99 -7.23
N PRO A 874 -3.48 -23.41 -6.09
CA PRO A 874 -3.42 -24.82 -5.68
C PRO A 874 -4.77 -25.49 -5.37
N LEU A 875 -5.90 -24.79 -5.56
CA LEU A 875 -7.24 -25.33 -5.35
C LEU A 875 -7.96 -25.76 -6.64
N ALA A 876 -7.31 -25.67 -7.80
CA ALA A 876 -7.85 -26.15 -9.08
C ALA A 876 -7.66 -27.68 -9.27
N GLY A 877 -8.02 -28.47 -8.26
CA GLY A 877 -7.85 -29.93 -8.24
C GLY A 877 -9.10 -30.73 -7.88
N SER A 878 -10.30 -30.16 -7.95
CA SER A 878 -11.54 -30.91 -7.72
C SER A 878 -12.57 -30.62 -8.80
N PRO A 879 -12.77 -31.54 -9.77
CA PRO A 879 -13.76 -31.42 -10.84
C PRO A 879 -15.23 -31.38 -10.37
N ASN A 880 -15.49 -31.52 -9.06
CA ASN A 880 -16.82 -31.85 -8.52
C ASN A 880 -17.50 -30.73 -7.70
N LYS A 881 -17.17 -29.45 -7.88
CA LYS A 881 -17.85 -28.35 -7.16
C LYS A 881 -18.75 -27.52 -8.09
N ASP A 882 -19.96 -27.20 -7.61
CA ASP A 882 -20.95 -26.36 -8.28
C ASP A 882 -20.43 -24.90 -8.38
N LEU A 883 -20.66 -24.23 -9.51
CA LEU A 883 -20.31 -22.82 -9.71
C LEU A 883 -21.02 -21.89 -8.70
N PHE A 884 -22.14 -22.33 -8.13
CA PHE A 884 -22.85 -21.61 -7.06
C PHE A 884 -22.01 -21.44 -5.78
N ASP A 885 -21.13 -22.42 -5.50
CA ASP A 885 -20.21 -22.42 -4.35
C ASP A 885 -18.83 -21.82 -4.68
N LEU A 886 -18.61 -21.44 -5.94
CA LEU A 886 -17.34 -20.92 -6.43
C LEU A 886 -17.40 -19.40 -6.58
N ASN A 887 -16.36 -18.73 -6.08
CA ASN A 887 -16.17 -17.30 -6.28
C ASN A 887 -15.63 -17.09 -7.71
N ILE A 888 -16.53 -16.88 -8.69
CA ILE A 888 -16.12 -16.66 -10.09
C ILE A 888 -15.40 -15.32 -10.20
N ARG A 889 -14.07 -15.40 -10.31
CA ARG A 889 -13.16 -14.26 -10.44
C ARG A 889 -12.53 -14.27 -11.82
N ILE A 890 -12.48 -13.11 -12.45
CA ILE A 890 -11.42 -12.80 -13.42
C ILE A 890 -10.22 -12.36 -12.55
N PRO A 891 -9.11 -13.12 -12.48
CA PRO A 891 -8.02 -12.86 -11.53
C PRO A 891 -7.50 -11.42 -11.64
N GLY A 892 -7.72 -10.62 -10.59
CA GLY A 892 -7.27 -9.23 -10.52
C GLY A 892 -8.19 -8.17 -11.17
N PHE A 893 -9.35 -8.55 -11.73
CA PHE A 893 -10.18 -7.62 -12.51
C PHE A 893 -11.65 -7.52 -12.05
N MET A 894 -12.35 -8.64 -11.82
CA MET A 894 -13.81 -8.61 -11.55
C MET A 894 -14.30 -9.87 -10.83
N LYS A 895 -15.34 -9.72 -9.99
CA LYS A 895 -16.15 -10.82 -9.44
C LYS A 895 -17.55 -10.76 -10.05
N LEU A 896 -18.04 -11.85 -10.63
CA LEU A 896 -19.41 -11.96 -11.13
C LEU A 896 -20.26 -12.77 -10.16
N PRO A 897 -21.40 -12.24 -9.67
CA PRO A 897 -22.27 -13.01 -8.81
C PRO A 897 -23.03 -14.08 -9.61
N VAL A 898 -23.29 -15.22 -8.97
CA VAL A 898 -24.02 -16.37 -9.53
C VAL A 898 -25.31 -16.53 -8.73
N CYS A 899 -26.46 -16.62 -9.40
CA CYS A 899 -27.73 -16.91 -8.74
C CYS A 899 -28.73 -17.61 -9.67
N SER A 900 -29.77 -18.20 -9.08
CA SER A 900 -30.89 -18.77 -9.86
C SER A 900 -31.83 -17.68 -10.37
N PRO A 901 -32.65 -17.94 -11.41
CA PRO A 901 -33.67 -17.03 -11.90
C PRO A 901 -34.63 -16.54 -10.83
N GLU A 902 -34.99 -17.42 -9.89
CA GLU A 902 -35.87 -17.12 -8.78
C GLU A 902 -35.20 -16.13 -7.83
N ARG A 903 -33.94 -16.37 -7.45
CA ARG A 903 -33.17 -15.47 -6.58
C ARG A 903 -32.93 -14.10 -7.22
N ALA A 904 -32.54 -14.10 -8.51
CA ALA A 904 -32.33 -12.86 -9.26
C ALA A 904 -33.62 -12.01 -9.31
N ARG A 905 -34.76 -12.64 -9.57
CA ARG A 905 -36.05 -11.95 -9.65
C ARG A 905 -36.57 -11.53 -8.27
N GLN A 906 -36.36 -12.33 -7.24
CA GLN A 906 -36.74 -11.99 -5.87
C GLN A 906 -36.04 -10.73 -5.37
N THR A 907 -34.73 -10.64 -5.57
CA THR A 907 -33.93 -9.47 -5.19
C THR A 907 -34.25 -8.26 -6.07
N TRP A 908 -34.55 -8.47 -7.36
CA TRP A 908 -35.04 -7.43 -8.25
C TRP A 908 -36.30 -6.75 -7.69
N ASP A 909 -37.24 -7.56 -7.16
CA ASP A 909 -38.49 -7.06 -6.61
C ASP A 909 -38.35 -6.50 -5.19
N SER A 910 -37.34 -6.95 -4.42
CA SER A 910 -37.17 -6.61 -3.00
C SER A 910 -36.07 -5.57 -2.70
N SER A 911 -35.26 -5.16 -3.67
CA SER A 911 -34.12 -4.26 -3.46
C SER A 911 -33.85 -3.30 -4.63
N GLY A 912 -33.32 -2.11 -4.35
CA GLY A 912 -33.06 -1.09 -5.37
C GLY A 912 -31.95 -1.48 -6.36
N HIS A 913 -32.07 -1.05 -7.62
CA HIS A 913 -31.07 -1.29 -8.67
C HIS A 913 -29.69 -0.76 -8.26
N GLY A 914 -28.70 -1.65 -8.19
CA GLY A 914 -27.34 -1.31 -7.77
C GLY A 914 -27.19 -0.99 -6.29
N SER A 915 -28.12 -1.43 -5.44
CA SER A 915 -28.03 -1.34 -3.98
C SER A 915 -26.82 -2.09 -3.41
N SER A 916 -26.26 -3.04 -4.17
CA SER A 916 -25.13 -3.86 -3.79
C SER A 916 -24.30 -4.24 -5.02
N PRO A 917 -22.98 -4.49 -4.87
CA PRO A 917 -22.14 -5.06 -5.92
C PRO A 917 -22.58 -6.44 -6.42
N ASN A 918 -23.42 -7.15 -5.66
CA ASN A 918 -23.95 -8.46 -6.02
C ASN A 918 -25.39 -8.39 -6.58
N TRP A 919 -26.01 -7.21 -6.68
CA TRP A 919 -27.37 -7.08 -7.21
C TRP A 919 -27.43 -7.53 -8.68
N PRO A 920 -28.43 -8.34 -9.11
CA PRO A 920 -29.62 -8.79 -8.37
C PRO A 920 -29.46 -10.17 -7.67
N CYS A 921 -28.25 -10.65 -7.44
CA CYS A 921 -28.01 -11.92 -6.75
C CYS A 921 -27.84 -11.81 -5.22
N ASP A 922 -28.29 -10.72 -4.61
CA ASP A 922 -28.22 -10.55 -3.16
C ASP A 922 -29.04 -11.60 -2.40
N LEU A 923 -28.65 -11.86 -1.14
CA LEU A 923 -29.46 -12.62 -0.19
C LEU A 923 -30.45 -11.64 0.47
N PRO A 924 -31.78 -11.77 0.26
CA PRO A 924 -32.74 -10.89 0.89
C PRO A 924 -32.73 -11.12 2.42
N PRO A 925 -32.88 -10.05 3.23
CA PRO A 925 -32.96 -10.21 4.69
C PRO A 925 -34.23 -11.00 5.07
N GLY A 926 -34.06 -12.10 5.81
CA GLY A 926 -35.19 -12.89 6.33
C GLY A 926 -36.05 -12.08 7.31
N ARG A 927 -37.36 -12.35 7.33
CA ARG A 927 -38.30 -11.67 8.26
C ARG A 927 -38.01 -12.12 9.71
N ASN A 928 -37.65 -11.17 10.57
CA ASN A 928 -37.27 -11.44 11.95
C ASN A 928 -38.39 -11.00 12.92
N HIS A 929 -39.27 -11.93 13.30
CA HIS A 929 -40.28 -11.73 14.35
C HIS A 929 -40.10 -12.81 15.43
N CYS A 930 -39.34 -12.51 16.50
CA CYS A 930 -39.17 -13.44 17.62
C CYS A 930 -39.60 -12.80 18.95
N GLY A 931 -40.38 -13.53 19.75
CA GLY A 931 -40.63 -13.30 21.19
C GLY A 931 -39.81 -14.29 22.04
N GLY A 932 -39.83 -14.12 23.38
CA GLY A 932 -39.02 -14.95 24.31
C GLY A 932 -39.45 -16.42 24.39
N SER A 933 -38.47 -17.33 24.55
CA SER A 933 -38.65 -18.79 24.69
C SER A 933 -38.27 -19.29 26.09
N THR A 934 -39.03 -20.25 26.63
CA THR A 934 -38.69 -21.02 27.85
C THR A 934 -38.13 -22.39 27.44
N PHE A 935 -36.85 -22.64 27.72
CA PHE A 935 -36.12 -23.85 27.30
C PHE A 935 -35.81 -24.76 28.49
N GLU A 936 -36.16 -26.06 28.40
CA GLU A 936 -35.69 -27.15 29.27
C GLU A 936 -35.11 -28.30 28.42
N ASP A 937 -33.88 -28.73 28.74
CA ASP A 937 -33.15 -29.82 28.04
C ASP A 937 -33.60 -31.20 28.55
N GLN A 938 -34.02 -32.09 27.65
CA GLN A 938 -34.49 -33.46 27.97
C GLN A 938 -33.83 -34.56 27.12
N THR A 939 -32.55 -34.39 26.77
CA THR A 939 -31.86 -35.26 25.81
C THR A 939 -31.86 -36.74 26.23
N ASN A 940 -32.30 -37.66 25.36
CA ASN A 940 -32.27 -39.11 25.57
C ASN A 940 -31.74 -39.88 24.34
N GLY A 941 -31.56 -41.20 24.45
CA GLY A 941 -30.99 -42.05 23.39
C GLY A 941 -31.77 -42.07 22.07
N GLY A 942 -33.06 -41.70 22.10
CA GLY A 942 -33.93 -41.57 20.93
C GLY A 942 -33.99 -40.15 20.33
N SER A 943 -33.33 -39.16 20.93
CA SER A 943 -33.34 -37.76 20.46
C SER A 943 -32.62 -37.60 19.12
N PRO A 944 -33.18 -36.84 18.16
CA PRO A 944 -32.57 -36.59 16.85
C PRO A 944 -31.26 -35.79 16.96
N PHE A 945 -30.37 -35.94 15.99
CA PHE A 945 -29.09 -35.23 15.96
C PHE A 945 -29.28 -33.74 15.63
N VAL A 946 -28.52 -32.88 16.30
CA VAL A 946 -28.50 -31.42 16.08
C VAL A 946 -28.10 -31.09 14.65
N SER A 947 -27.16 -31.84 14.07
CA SER A 947 -26.73 -31.67 12.68
C SER A 947 -27.87 -31.87 11.68
N ASP A 948 -28.76 -32.83 11.96
CA ASP A 948 -29.90 -33.13 11.10
C ASP A 948 -30.95 -32.02 11.16
N CYS A 949 -31.22 -31.49 12.36
CA CYS A 949 -32.15 -30.38 12.54
C CYS A 949 -31.59 -29.04 12.02
N LEU A 950 -30.28 -28.79 12.15
CA LEU A 950 -29.63 -27.62 11.53
C LEU A 950 -29.72 -27.65 10.01
N GLN A 951 -29.75 -28.83 9.39
CA GLN A 951 -29.95 -28.93 7.94
C GLN A 951 -31.39 -28.57 7.54
N ILE A 952 -32.40 -28.92 8.35
CA ILE A 952 -33.78 -28.45 8.15
C ILE A 952 -33.81 -26.91 8.26
N ILE A 953 -33.19 -26.32 9.28
CA ILE A 953 -33.12 -24.87 9.44
C ILE A 953 -32.44 -24.21 8.23
N ARG A 954 -31.29 -24.71 7.77
CA ARG A 954 -30.62 -24.19 6.56
C ARG A 954 -31.49 -24.27 5.30
N ASN A 955 -32.38 -25.26 5.21
CA ASN A 955 -33.30 -25.37 4.08
C ASN A 955 -34.45 -24.34 4.15
N ILE A 956 -34.71 -23.75 5.32
CA ILE A 956 -35.77 -22.77 5.59
C ILE A 956 -35.18 -21.34 5.68
N GLU A 957 -33.94 -21.20 6.15
CA GLU A 957 -33.22 -19.94 6.23
C GLU A 957 -32.99 -19.35 4.83
N GLY A 958 -33.70 -18.25 4.53
CA GLY A 958 -33.47 -17.46 3.32
C GLY A 958 -34.28 -17.87 2.09
N ASP A 959 -35.37 -18.63 2.25
CA ASP A 959 -36.32 -18.94 1.16
C ASP A 959 -37.23 -17.74 0.79
N GLY A 960 -37.39 -16.78 1.71
CA GLY A 960 -38.27 -15.61 1.58
C GLY A 960 -39.77 -15.96 1.52
N SER A 961 -40.15 -17.22 1.68
CA SER A 961 -41.52 -17.74 1.72
C SER A 961 -41.86 -18.28 3.10
N THR A 962 -41.67 -17.46 4.15
CA THR A 962 -41.87 -17.83 5.56
C THR A 962 -43.33 -18.16 5.93
N ASP A 963 -44.20 -18.49 4.97
CA ASP A 963 -45.63 -18.81 5.12
C ASP A 963 -45.91 -20.18 4.50
N TRP A 964 -46.28 -21.17 5.34
CA TRP A 964 -46.74 -22.48 4.86
C TRP A 964 -48.21 -22.72 5.23
N THR A 965 -48.97 -23.30 4.29
CA THR A 965 -50.37 -23.69 4.48
C THR A 965 -50.50 -25.21 4.37
N HIS A 966 -50.99 -25.87 5.41
CA HIS A 966 -51.26 -27.31 5.38
C HIS A 966 -52.67 -27.64 5.87
N GLN A 967 -53.36 -28.53 5.14
CA GLN A 967 -54.67 -29.05 5.54
C GLN A 967 -54.50 -30.22 6.51
N VAL A 968 -55.28 -30.26 7.59
CA VAL A 968 -55.20 -31.34 8.58
C VAL A 968 -56.34 -32.35 8.33
N ALA A 969 -56.08 -33.33 7.46
CA ALA A 969 -57.05 -34.37 7.09
C ALA A 969 -57.05 -35.51 8.11
N GLY A 970 -58.02 -35.52 9.04
CA GLY A 970 -58.36 -36.68 9.87
C GLY A 970 -57.39 -37.06 10.99
N LYS A 971 -56.26 -36.36 11.18
CA LYS A 971 -55.26 -36.68 12.23
C LYS A 971 -54.77 -35.40 12.93
N PRO A 972 -54.62 -35.37 14.27
CA PRO A 972 -54.18 -34.18 15.00
C PRO A 972 -52.70 -33.85 14.80
N HIS A 973 -51.85 -34.82 14.47
CA HIS A 973 -50.42 -34.63 14.18
C HIS A 973 -50.11 -34.81 12.71
N ARG A 974 -49.32 -33.89 12.13
CA ARG A 974 -48.82 -34.00 10.76
C ARG A 974 -47.36 -33.57 10.66
N GLU A 975 -46.53 -34.44 10.11
CA GLU A 975 -45.14 -34.12 9.72
C GLU A 975 -45.14 -33.19 8.50
N ILE A 976 -44.32 -32.14 8.58
CA ILE A 976 -44.18 -31.09 7.56
C ILE A 976 -42.82 -31.22 6.88
N LEU A 977 -41.74 -31.40 7.65
CA LEU A 977 -40.39 -31.58 7.13
C LEU A 977 -39.66 -32.70 7.84
N LYS A 978 -38.75 -33.31 7.09
CA LYS A 978 -37.92 -34.42 7.54
C LYS A 978 -36.54 -34.31 6.94
N PHE A 979 -35.51 -34.45 7.78
CA PHE A 979 -34.14 -34.63 7.35
C PHE A 979 -33.40 -35.49 8.38
N GLY A 980 -32.74 -36.56 7.93
CA GLY A 980 -32.05 -37.51 8.81
C GLY A 980 -32.96 -38.08 9.90
N SER A 981 -32.53 -37.95 11.15
CA SER A 981 -33.29 -38.29 12.36
C SER A 981 -34.30 -37.21 12.77
N CYS A 982 -34.17 -35.97 12.27
CA CYS A 982 -35.02 -34.85 12.64
C CYS A 982 -36.35 -34.87 11.90
N ARG A 983 -37.44 -34.61 12.63
CA ARG A 983 -38.81 -34.46 12.13
C ARG A 983 -39.39 -33.16 12.66
N PHE A 984 -39.98 -32.38 11.76
CA PHE A 984 -40.72 -31.17 12.09
C PHE A 984 -42.18 -31.40 11.72
N GLY A 985 -43.09 -31.22 12.67
CA GLY A 985 -44.52 -31.44 12.48
C GLY A 985 -45.34 -30.45 13.28
N ILE A 986 -46.61 -30.33 12.90
CA ILE A 986 -47.61 -29.53 13.61
C ILE A 986 -48.60 -30.44 14.31
N GLU A 987 -49.02 -30.00 15.49
CA GLU A 987 -50.16 -30.54 16.21
C GLU A 987 -51.30 -29.53 16.15
N ALA A 988 -52.42 -29.93 15.58
CA ALA A 988 -53.62 -29.11 15.44
C ALA A 988 -54.59 -29.39 16.59
N THR A 989 -55.15 -28.32 17.17
CA THR A 989 -56.23 -28.43 18.17
C THR A 989 -57.57 -28.86 17.56
N HIS A 990 -57.76 -28.65 16.25
CA HIS A 990 -58.99 -29.00 15.51
C HIS A 990 -58.67 -29.65 14.16
N ILE A 991 -59.49 -30.63 13.76
CA ILE A 991 -59.31 -31.44 12.53
C ILE A 991 -60.25 -30.90 11.43
N GLY A 992 -59.77 -30.75 10.19
CA GLY A 992 -60.61 -30.39 9.02
C GLY A 992 -60.49 -28.95 8.48
N LEU A 993 -59.60 -28.11 9.03
CA LEU A 993 -59.32 -26.75 8.53
C LEU A 993 -57.89 -26.62 7.98
N ASN A 994 -57.64 -25.59 7.17
CA ASN A 994 -56.30 -25.20 6.73
C ASN A 994 -55.62 -24.42 7.86
N ILE A 995 -54.37 -24.77 8.18
CA ILE A 995 -53.57 -24.05 9.18
C ILE A 995 -52.44 -23.33 8.46
N ASN A 996 -52.34 -22.02 8.70
CA ASN A 996 -51.24 -21.18 8.25
C ASN A 996 -50.28 -20.97 9.43
N PHE A 997 -48.98 -21.13 9.20
CA PHE A 997 -47.97 -20.84 10.21
C PHE A 997 -46.72 -20.24 9.59
N ARG A 998 -45.98 -19.47 10.41
CA ARG A 998 -44.76 -18.79 10.02
C ARG A 998 -43.56 -19.31 10.79
N VAL A 999 -42.48 -19.58 10.08
CA VAL A 999 -41.23 -20.11 10.66
C VAL A 999 -40.12 -19.08 10.48
N GLY A 1000 -39.33 -18.84 11.52
CA GLY A 1000 -38.14 -17.98 11.56
C GLY A 1000 -36.85 -18.80 11.76
N GLY A 1001 -35.68 -18.18 11.63
CA GLY A 1001 -34.39 -18.90 11.58
C GLY A 1001 -33.64 -19.08 12.90
N GLN A 1002 -34.22 -18.83 14.08
CA GLN A 1002 -33.44 -18.82 15.33
C GLN A 1002 -33.95 -19.78 16.40
N ASP A 1003 -33.37 -20.97 16.47
CA ASP A 1003 -33.57 -21.95 17.55
C ASP A 1003 -32.28 -22.26 18.32
N LYS A 1004 -32.43 -22.60 19.62
CA LYS A 1004 -31.36 -23.10 20.50
C LYS A 1004 -31.48 -24.61 20.66
N PHE A 1005 -30.37 -25.33 20.49
CA PHE A 1005 -30.32 -26.80 20.62
C PHE A 1005 -29.67 -27.26 21.93
N GLY A 1006 -30.07 -28.45 22.43
CA GLY A 1006 -29.59 -29.08 23.67
C GLY A 1006 -28.13 -29.58 23.62
N LYS A 1007 -27.61 -30.06 24.75
CA LYS A 1007 -26.21 -30.51 24.88
C LYS A 1007 -25.98 -31.90 24.27
N GLY A 1008 -24.75 -32.18 23.82
CA GLY A 1008 -24.33 -33.51 23.38
C GLY A 1008 -24.66 -33.88 21.92
N GLY A 1009 -24.94 -32.88 21.07
CA GLY A 1009 -25.18 -33.11 19.64
C GLY A 1009 -26.55 -33.70 19.30
N ARG A 1010 -27.49 -33.71 20.26
CA ARG A 1010 -28.87 -34.18 20.09
C ARG A 1010 -29.90 -33.13 20.55
N VAL A 1011 -31.12 -33.19 19.99
CA VAL A 1011 -32.20 -32.24 20.23
C VAL A 1011 -33.27 -32.85 21.14
N ALA A 1012 -33.50 -32.25 22.30
CA ALA A 1012 -34.70 -32.47 23.09
C ALA A 1012 -35.06 -31.20 23.84
N ALA A 1013 -36.25 -30.67 23.58
CA ALA A 1013 -36.80 -29.52 24.30
C ALA A 1013 -38.23 -29.86 24.73
N LYS A 1014 -38.58 -29.50 25.97
CA LYS A 1014 -39.99 -29.34 26.38
C LYS A 1014 -40.18 -27.89 26.83
N GLY A 1015 -40.98 -27.15 26.08
CA GLY A 1015 -41.21 -25.72 26.29
C GLY A 1015 -41.79 -25.09 25.03
N GLY A 1016 -42.58 -24.03 25.19
CA GLY A 1016 -43.19 -23.34 24.06
C GLY A 1016 -42.11 -22.64 23.23
N VAL A 1017 -41.76 -23.21 22.08
CA VAL A 1017 -41.12 -22.45 21.01
C VAL A 1017 -42.25 -21.66 20.35
N LEU A 1018 -42.36 -20.37 20.66
CA LEU A 1018 -43.31 -19.47 20.04
C LEU A 1018 -42.88 -19.19 18.59
N TRP A 1019 -43.10 -20.17 17.71
CA TRP A 1019 -43.41 -19.88 16.32
C TRP A 1019 -44.78 -19.22 16.33
N GLY A 1020 -44.90 -17.98 15.87
CA GLY A 1020 -46.17 -17.27 15.90
C GLY A 1020 -47.26 -18.03 15.14
N ILE A 1021 -48.17 -18.67 15.87
CA ILE A 1021 -49.43 -19.21 15.35
C ILE A 1021 -50.40 -18.05 15.31
N TYR A 1022 -50.66 -17.50 14.12
CA TYR A 1022 -51.84 -16.68 13.88
C TYR A 1022 -52.86 -17.56 13.17
N SER A 1023 -53.98 -17.84 13.85
CA SER A 1023 -55.16 -18.50 13.28
C SER A 1023 -55.87 -17.62 12.28
#